data_AF-A0A928RXV2-F1
#
_entry.id   AF-A0A928RXV2-F1
#
_cell.length_a   1.000
_cell.length_b   1.000
_cell.length_c   1.000
_cell.angle_alpha   90.00
_cell.angle_beta   90.00
_cell.angle_gamma   90.00
#
_symmetry.space_group_name_H-M   'P 1'
#
loop_
_entity.id
_entity.type
_entity.pdbx_description
1 polymer ?
#
loop_
_entity_poly.entity_id
_entity_poly.type
_entity_poly.pdbx_seq_one_letter_code
_entity_poly.pdbx_strand_id
1 'polypeptide(L)'
;MKVKSKQVEINSLHRFVRKLDASNKQPSPIYSEPFSKFIDVNSNIILLGDPGSGKTHLLRKAAEEEGVEFLSIRTFLTFGKDRHVNKKVLYLDALDEFRTGTQDTNSITQIIRKLNDLGQPKIRLSCRAADWLGETDLFLFKEYFGSNPYVVLSLEPLTEKEILKILSSREVEDPIAFIKKAEDYNLYTLLTNPQTLIMLIDVVSKGTWPSSKLELFEKTVRVLLSESNDLKMRSHLGEYQSEELVLPAGAACASILISNVTGISLRPENISIEFPSYRTLPFNEIKKTQACLKRRAFSFVDDTNEAVSCVHRTIAEFLAAKWIKSIIQKGFPFRRVQNLICIKDHPASELRGLYAWLATLFSDFHSSLLIKNDPFGVLMYGDPGSLSNSNRKALLYALEDLSEEDPWFRSKDWSDKPLGAISGVDMIESFSQILSDKKKSYHLRSLVLDAISNGPQLPLLQGALLGVLNDPNEPFSLRSSAVNAILNAVPNGKEVISDAFRSSLANDPSIKLRAKIISQLYGDYFKPADVFLLLNDVLRNQGELEVGSFYWLADALPCKSIPSILDSLCNLPKNKKILRRNRYEVEAVFSRLLLKFFVESGLSEKPERIWHWLTALYDFCHHSYGFDGKAIGKCLSDAPQLLLTFFELALNKANMDEPSGYFLYKFKNIIRHSLPNNILATYILAKLRKKMIFEKVDYFLYEVFGNIIFECNDIFEEYYNFANGDEKLEQIRSRNCFNVLEEWHLENIQEKSKNQRETEARKRQITRDLSEHKESIRSGHHLSALGWLAYHYFGLFIESQKELTPIERIRDQIGEELTSAGIEGFGAVICRDDIPTQNEVALLYVKKRIRRWWCAIVAGVTEKWIEKNEIACFSDELLRSGLTISLLYLCDFDENDQANGWRQKIYIEKPDLAQSVFEDIVRVELKYKIKNSSVLYKLSRKENELWRGDFALKILAEFPCATPVNLRYLVFAAISDSNCHAGLLELCQRTIRTRGKTKKEQRSIWLAIGFLLDCDYFQPILEKYSGKNNQCLWELKNIIEDASIDDSRPYPLTIRQYEFLIRRFGENYANVSPLGELSAEKQAAEFVRGKIDALSSIAMREAWEALNSLLDNERLSSYHDNLKHAIANQAALLREAEFKQPSWNQTIETLRGGKPANIADLYALALDQLELIKREIQHSNTDKYKNFWNCGTSGRVEKPQVEEFCRDRLINY
;
A
#
# COMPACT_ATOMS: atom_id res chain seq x y z
N MET A 1 0.08 15.90 43.48
CA MET A 1 1.38 16.05 42.78
C MET A 1 1.46 15.03 41.66
N LYS A 2 1.38 15.47 40.40
CA LYS A 2 1.41 14.63 39.19
C LYS A 2 2.85 14.15 38.97
N VAL A 3 3.12 12.87 39.20
CA VAL A 3 4.34 12.22 38.70
C VAL A 3 4.15 12.09 37.18
N LYS A 4 4.71 13.04 36.42
CA LYS A 4 4.91 12.88 34.98
C LYS A 4 5.88 11.71 34.81
N SER A 5 5.39 10.55 34.38
CA SER A 5 6.24 9.51 33.82
C SER A 5 6.99 10.12 32.63
N LYS A 6 8.31 10.27 32.74
CA LYS A 6 9.18 10.56 31.60
C LYS A 6 9.10 9.37 30.64
N GLN A 7 8.21 9.42 29.66
CA GLN A 7 8.32 8.60 28.46
C GLN A 7 9.45 9.17 27.63
N VAL A 8 10.55 8.43 27.50
CA VAL A 8 11.68 8.80 26.63
C VAL A 8 11.26 8.62 25.17
N GLU A 9 11.53 9.65 24.38
CA GLU A 9 11.36 9.71 22.93
C GLU A 9 12.23 8.66 22.23
N ILE A 10 11.65 7.51 21.90
CA ILE A 10 12.00 6.88 20.64
C ILE A 10 11.42 7.82 19.58
N ASN A 11 12.22 8.33 18.64
CA ASN A 11 11.68 8.87 17.39
C ASN A 11 10.90 7.73 16.73
N SER A 12 9.62 7.62 17.08
CA SER A 12 8.80 6.45 16.81
C SER A 12 8.57 6.26 15.31
N LEU A 13 8.74 7.33 14.53
CA LEU A 13 8.76 7.34 13.08
C LEU A 13 9.83 6.43 12.44
N HIS A 14 10.84 6.01 13.20
CA HIS A 14 11.87 5.08 12.70
C HIS A 14 11.51 3.60 12.88
N ARG A 15 10.31 3.27 13.40
CA ARG A 15 9.82 1.89 13.39
C ARG A 15 9.77 1.37 11.95
N PHE A 16 10.27 0.16 11.76
CA PHE A 16 10.28 -0.48 10.45
C PHE A 16 8.88 -1.01 10.09
N VAL A 17 8.50 -0.78 8.84
CA VAL A 17 7.29 -1.29 8.24
C VAL A 17 7.62 -1.94 6.90
N ARG A 18 6.89 -2.99 6.55
CA ARG A 18 6.96 -3.62 5.24
C ARG A 18 5.71 -3.27 4.45
N LYS A 19 5.90 -2.81 3.21
CA LYS A 19 4.78 -2.60 2.29
C LYS A 19 4.20 -3.95 1.89
N LEU A 20 2.89 -4.11 2.05
CA LEU A 20 2.15 -5.26 1.55
C LEU A 20 1.63 -4.92 0.16
N ASP A 21 1.96 -5.76 -0.82
CA ASP A 21 1.39 -5.63 -2.15
C ASP A 21 0.05 -6.37 -2.18
N ALA A 22 -1.04 -5.64 -2.37
CA ALA A 22 -2.37 -6.16 -2.10
C ALA A 22 -2.76 -7.34 -3.04
N SER A 23 -2.17 -7.37 -4.24
CA SER A 23 -2.30 -8.44 -5.23
C SER A 23 -1.36 -9.64 -5.03
N ASN A 24 -0.29 -9.51 -4.21
CA ASN A 24 0.69 -10.58 -4.04
C ASN A 24 0.32 -11.44 -2.83
N LYS A 25 0.02 -12.71 -3.08
CA LYS A 25 -0.46 -13.67 -2.06
C LYS A 25 0.68 -14.43 -1.39
N GLN A 26 1.89 -14.23 -1.89
CA GLN A 26 3.14 -14.69 -1.31
C GLN A 26 3.92 -13.49 -0.74
N PRO A 27 4.81 -13.70 0.24
CA PRO A 27 5.65 -12.63 0.75
C PRO A 27 6.60 -12.19 -0.36
N SER A 28 6.37 -10.99 -0.91
CA SER A 28 7.33 -10.33 -1.79
C SER A 28 8.57 -9.92 -0.99
N PRO A 29 9.78 -9.93 -1.59
CA PRO A 29 11.02 -9.46 -0.96
C PRO A 29 11.06 -7.92 -0.88
N ILE A 30 9.96 -7.28 -0.48
CA ILE A 30 9.92 -5.84 -0.27
C ILE A 30 10.63 -5.54 1.04
N TYR A 31 11.60 -4.63 0.95
CA TYR A 31 12.40 -4.16 2.08
C TYR A 31 11.52 -3.53 3.16
N SER A 32 11.85 -3.86 4.42
CA SER A 32 11.37 -3.08 5.55
C SER A 32 12.00 -1.70 5.51
N GLU A 33 11.18 -0.66 5.60
CA GLU A 33 11.58 0.73 5.52
C GLU A 33 11.06 1.46 6.77
N PRO A 34 11.72 2.54 7.23
CA PRO A 34 11.19 3.37 8.30
C PRO A 34 9.81 3.94 7.95
N PHE A 35 8.88 3.95 8.91
CA PHE A 35 7.53 4.49 8.72
C PHE A 35 7.53 5.96 8.24
N SER A 36 8.50 6.77 8.69
CA SER A 36 8.69 8.17 8.24
C SER A 36 8.66 8.32 6.72
N LYS A 37 9.24 7.37 5.98
CA LYS A 37 9.35 7.41 4.52
C LYS A 37 7.98 7.45 3.83
N PHE A 38 6.93 6.95 4.47
CA PHE A 38 5.58 6.86 3.87
C PHE A 38 4.69 8.05 4.25
N ILE A 39 4.98 8.71 5.38
CA ILE A 39 4.23 9.88 5.85
C ILE A 39 4.45 11.05 4.88
N ASP A 40 5.72 11.29 4.50
CA ASP A 40 6.12 12.40 3.63
C ASP A 40 5.55 12.31 2.19
N VAL A 41 5.08 11.13 1.77
CA VAL A 41 4.63 10.83 0.40
C VAL A 41 3.18 11.29 0.13
N ASN A 42 2.52 11.93 1.10
CA ASN A 42 1.18 12.51 0.93
C ASN A 42 0.12 11.48 0.45
N SER A 43 0.29 10.20 0.82
CA SER A 43 -0.59 9.06 0.46
C SER A 43 -1.59 8.73 1.56
N ASN A 44 -2.63 7.94 1.32
CA ASN A 44 -3.46 7.29 2.36
C ASN A 44 -2.74 6.05 2.91
N ILE A 45 -2.80 5.80 4.22
CA ILE A 45 -2.05 4.69 4.84
C ILE A 45 -2.99 3.78 5.62
N ILE A 46 -2.86 2.47 5.37
CA ILE A 46 -3.44 1.40 6.20
C ILE A 46 -2.30 0.68 6.90
N LEU A 47 -2.23 0.76 8.22
CA LEU A 47 -1.19 0.18 9.07
C LEU A 47 -1.72 -1.08 9.78
N LEU A 48 -1.20 -2.23 9.38
CA LEU A 48 -1.51 -3.55 9.95
C LEU A 48 -0.43 -3.98 10.95
N GLY A 49 -0.81 -4.84 11.88
CA GLY A 49 0.14 -5.49 12.79
C GLY A 49 -0.52 -6.20 13.95
N ASP A 50 0.25 -7.00 14.67
CA ASP A 50 -0.23 -7.86 15.75
C ASP A 50 -0.78 -7.05 16.94
N PRO A 51 -1.56 -7.68 17.83
CA PRO A 51 -1.96 -7.07 19.11
C PRO A 51 -0.73 -6.70 19.95
N GLY A 52 -0.65 -5.46 20.41
CA GLY A 52 0.49 -4.98 21.20
C GLY A 52 1.75 -4.63 20.39
N SER A 53 1.73 -4.76 19.06
CA SER A 53 2.86 -4.39 18.16
C SER A 53 3.27 -2.92 18.22
N GLY A 54 2.39 -2.04 18.73
CA GLY A 54 2.64 -0.61 18.91
C GLY A 54 1.96 0.32 17.90
N LYS A 55 0.98 -0.15 17.12
CA LYS A 55 0.23 0.64 16.12
C LYS A 55 -0.30 1.97 16.68
N THR A 56 -1.07 1.91 17.77
CA THR A 56 -1.65 3.07 18.46
C THR A 56 -0.57 4.09 18.88
N HIS A 57 0.57 3.61 19.40
CA HIS A 57 1.66 4.48 19.81
C HIS A 57 2.31 5.17 18.61
N LEU A 58 2.57 4.41 17.53
CA LEU A 58 3.15 4.92 16.30
C LEU A 58 2.27 5.99 15.65
N LEU A 59 0.97 5.69 15.46
CA LEU A 59 0.02 6.64 14.87
C LEU A 59 -0.17 7.89 15.73
N ARG A 60 -0.24 7.75 17.06
CA ARG A 60 -0.37 8.90 17.97
C ARG A 60 0.84 9.82 17.87
N LYS A 61 2.05 9.26 17.86
CA LYS A 61 3.28 10.04 17.76
C LYS A 61 3.41 10.74 16.40
N ALA A 62 3.10 10.02 15.32
CA ALA A 62 3.05 10.62 13.98
C ALA A 62 2.03 11.77 13.90
N ALA A 63 0.85 11.61 14.52
CA ALA A 63 -0.13 12.68 14.60
C ALA A 63 0.36 13.89 15.42
N GLU A 64 1.05 13.66 16.54
CA GLU A 64 1.69 14.71 17.35
C GLU A 64 2.74 15.50 16.54
N GLU A 65 3.57 14.82 15.75
CA GLU A 65 4.61 15.43 14.91
C GLU A 65 4.04 16.21 13.72
N GLU A 66 2.98 15.72 13.10
CA GLU A 66 2.26 16.46 12.04
C GLU A 66 1.33 17.55 12.59
N GLY A 67 1.15 17.64 13.92
CA GLY A 67 0.24 18.59 14.55
C GLY A 67 -1.24 18.34 14.23
N VAL A 68 -1.61 17.09 13.94
CA VAL A 68 -2.97 16.67 13.59
C VAL A 68 -3.60 15.82 14.69
N GLU A 69 -4.89 15.52 14.53
CA GLU A 69 -5.65 14.82 15.56
C GLU A 69 -5.64 13.31 15.37
N PHE A 70 -5.52 12.62 16.49
CA PHE A 70 -5.57 11.16 16.63
C PHE A 70 -6.90 10.77 17.29
N LEU A 71 -7.69 9.95 16.59
CA LEU A 71 -9.00 9.49 17.06
C LEU A 71 -9.09 7.97 16.97
N SER A 72 -9.82 7.34 17.89
CA SER A 72 -10.31 5.99 17.64
C SER A 72 -11.44 6.02 16.61
N ILE A 73 -11.61 4.96 15.81
CA ILE A 73 -12.71 4.86 14.84
C ILE A 73 -14.08 5.00 15.51
N ARG A 74 -14.22 4.45 16.71
CA ARG A 74 -15.41 4.63 17.53
C ARG A 74 -15.69 6.11 17.82
N THR A 75 -14.72 6.83 18.39
CA THR A 75 -14.87 8.26 18.71
C THR A 75 -15.20 9.06 17.45
N PHE A 76 -14.56 8.73 16.33
CA PHE A 76 -14.82 9.32 15.03
C PHE A 76 -16.28 9.11 14.60
N LEU A 77 -16.82 7.89 14.67
CA LEU A 77 -18.19 7.57 14.26
C LEU A 77 -19.26 8.14 15.22
N THR A 78 -19.00 8.21 16.52
CA THR A 78 -19.94 8.82 17.48
C THR A 78 -19.97 10.35 17.38
N PHE A 79 -18.81 11.02 17.44
CA PHE A 79 -18.75 12.47 17.70
C PHE A 79 -18.29 13.33 16.51
N GLY A 80 -17.89 12.71 15.41
CA GLY A 80 -17.11 13.39 14.37
C GLY A 80 -17.78 14.49 13.50
N LYS A 81 -19.06 14.83 13.67
CA LYS A 81 -19.73 15.77 12.74
C LYS A 81 -19.44 17.26 13.01
N ASP A 82 -19.27 17.67 14.27
CA ASP A 82 -19.20 19.12 14.60
C ASP A 82 -17.77 19.66 14.89
N ARG A 83 -16.77 18.77 15.07
CA ARG A 83 -15.42 19.16 15.54
C ARG A 83 -14.30 19.12 14.50
N HIS A 84 -14.52 18.53 13.32
CA HIS A 84 -13.41 18.16 12.41
C HIS A 84 -13.54 18.69 10.97
N VAL A 85 -14.44 19.63 10.73
CA VAL A 85 -14.59 20.32 9.43
C VAL A 85 -13.27 21.00 9.07
N ASN A 86 -12.78 20.81 7.83
CA ASN A 86 -11.55 21.38 7.24
C ASN A 86 -10.19 20.75 7.63
N LYS A 87 -10.12 19.52 8.17
CA LYS A 87 -8.83 18.84 8.36
C LYS A 87 -8.33 18.20 7.06
N LYS A 88 -7.03 18.34 6.74
CA LYS A 88 -6.40 17.73 5.55
C LYS A 88 -6.00 16.25 5.75
N VAL A 89 -5.71 15.86 6.99
CA VAL A 89 -5.28 14.49 7.37
C VAL A 89 -5.94 14.09 8.69
N LEU A 90 -6.35 12.82 8.81
CA LEU A 90 -6.92 12.21 10.01
C LEU A 90 -6.20 10.89 10.36
N TYR A 91 -5.85 10.73 11.63
CA TYR A 91 -5.35 9.48 12.18
C TYR A 91 -6.49 8.75 12.88
N LEU A 92 -6.81 7.55 12.38
CA LEU A 92 -7.92 6.72 12.83
C LEU A 92 -7.37 5.38 13.34
N ASP A 93 -7.56 5.10 14.63
CA ASP A 93 -7.06 3.88 15.25
C ASP A 93 -8.15 2.83 15.42
N ALA A 94 -7.74 1.56 15.31
CA ALA A 94 -8.45 0.39 15.78
C ALA A 94 -9.71 0.01 14.97
N LEU A 95 -9.56 -0.24 13.67
CA LEU A 95 -10.67 -0.70 12.80
C LEU A 95 -11.22 -2.05 13.24
N ASP A 96 -10.34 -2.93 13.71
CA ASP A 96 -10.69 -4.25 14.27
C ASP A 96 -11.60 -4.17 15.51
N GLU A 97 -11.68 -3.00 16.16
CA GLU A 97 -12.50 -2.77 17.34
C GLU A 97 -13.89 -2.18 17.01
N PHE A 98 -14.16 -1.92 15.73
CA PHE A 98 -15.43 -1.36 15.25
C PHE A 98 -15.77 -1.85 13.84
N ARG A 99 -16.01 -3.15 13.70
CA ARG A 99 -16.36 -3.80 12.40
C ARG A 99 -17.85 -4.08 12.24
N THR A 100 -18.60 -3.98 13.32
CA THR A 100 -20.01 -4.34 13.35
C THR A 100 -20.86 -3.21 12.75
N GLY A 101 -21.69 -3.56 11.75
CA GLY A 101 -22.53 -2.60 11.04
C GLY A 101 -23.88 -2.34 11.73
N THR A 102 -24.56 -1.26 11.36
CA THR A 102 -26.03 -1.17 11.56
C THR A 102 -26.73 -1.96 10.47
N GLN A 103 -27.93 -2.50 10.76
CA GLN A 103 -28.68 -3.58 10.07
C GLN A 103 -28.57 -3.77 8.54
N ASP A 104 -28.08 -2.80 7.75
CA ASP A 104 -27.97 -2.87 6.29
C ASP A 104 -26.66 -2.31 5.68
N THR A 105 -25.65 -1.93 6.48
CA THR A 105 -24.42 -1.29 5.96
C THR A 105 -23.14 -1.74 6.68
N ASN A 106 -22.12 -2.10 5.90
CA ASN A 106 -20.76 -2.35 6.38
C ASN A 106 -20.19 -1.13 7.15
N SER A 107 -19.47 -1.36 8.25
CA SER A 107 -18.85 -0.31 9.06
C SER A 107 -17.87 0.55 8.26
N ILE A 108 -17.12 -0.02 7.31
CA ILE A 108 -16.24 0.73 6.40
C ILE A 108 -17.05 1.72 5.55
N THR A 109 -18.21 1.31 5.05
CA THR A 109 -19.11 2.22 4.30
C THR A 109 -19.59 3.37 5.17
N GLN A 110 -19.84 3.14 6.47
CA GLN A 110 -20.20 4.22 7.40
C GLN A 110 -19.04 5.19 7.63
N ILE A 111 -17.82 4.65 7.79
CA ILE A 111 -16.59 5.46 7.90
C ILE A 111 -16.43 6.32 6.64
N ILE A 112 -16.54 5.73 5.45
CA ILE A 112 -16.42 6.44 4.16
C ILE A 112 -17.48 7.54 4.03
N ARG A 113 -18.75 7.26 4.35
CA ARG A 113 -19.82 8.28 4.33
C ARG A 113 -19.46 9.46 5.22
N LYS A 114 -18.98 9.20 6.43
CA LYS A 114 -18.59 10.25 7.38
C LYS A 114 -17.34 11.02 6.94
N LEU A 115 -16.40 10.36 6.27
CA LEU A 115 -15.22 11.00 5.68
C LEU A 115 -15.60 11.90 4.49
N ASN A 116 -16.57 11.47 3.67
CA ASN A 116 -17.13 12.29 2.58
C ASN A 116 -17.82 13.55 3.12
N ASP A 117 -18.59 13.43 4.22
CA ASP A 117 -19.20 14.57 4.91
C ASP A 117 -18.15 15.62 5.39
N LEU A 118 -16.89 15.21 5.58
CA LEU A 118 -15.77 16.06 6.05
C LEU A 118 -14.89 16.63 4.93
N GLY A 119 -15.27 16.46 3.65
CA GLY A 119 -14.48 16.96 2.53
C GLY A 119 -13.28 16.09 2.16
N GLN A 120 -13.38 14.78 2.36
CA GLN A 120 -12.41 13.76 1.93
C GLN A 120 -10.96 13.95 2.44
N PRO A 121 -10.74 14.01 3.76
CA PRO A 121 -9.40 14.09 4.34
C PRO A 121 -8.54 12.86 4.03
N LYS A 122 -7.21 13.01 3.95
CA LYS A 122 -6.32 11.84 3.89
C LYS A 122 -6.40 11.04 5.18
N ILE A 123 -6.37 9.71 5.09
CA ILE A 123 -6.50 8.85 6.27
C ILE A 123 -5.20 8.10 6.60
N ARG A 124 -5.00 7.89 7.90
CA ARG A 124 -3.96 7.03 8.48
C ARG A 124 -4.68 6.06 9.41
N LEU A 125 -5.05 4.90 8.89
CA LEU A 125 -5.93 3.94 9.56
C LEU A 125 -5.14 2.74 10.09
N SER A 126 -5.36 2.30 11.33
CA SER A 126 -4.78 1.06 11.86
C SER A 126 -5.80 -0.09 11.95
N CYS A 127 -5.31 -1.32 11.78
CA CYS A 127 -6.08 -2.55 12.00
C CYS A 127 -5.17 -3.69 12.49
N ARG A 128 -5.72 -4.71 13.15
CA ARG A 128 -5.03 -5.98 13.38
C ARG A 128 -4.83 -6.72 12.06
N ALA A 129 -3.65 -7.32 11.85
CA ALA A 129 -3.32 -8.00 10.60
C ALA A 129 -4.24 -9.20 10.31
N ALA A 130 -4.48 -10.05 11.32
CA ALA A 130 -5.37 -11.20 11.22
C ALA A 130 -6.87 -10.86 11.00
N ASP A 131 -7.27 -9.60 11.23
CA ASP A 131 -8.65 -9.13 11.06
C ASP A 131 -8.83 -8.27 9.80
N TRP A 132 -7.77 -8.03 9.02
CA TRP A 132 -7.87 -7.32 7.73
C TRP A 132 -8.27 -8.28 6.61
N LEU A 133 -9.42 -8.05 5.94
CA LEU A 133 -9.95 -8.90 4.86
C LEU A 133 -9.28 -8.63 3.49
N GLY A 134 -8.13 -7.96 3.47
CA GLY A 134 -7.33 -7.84 2.27
C GLY A 134 -7.92 -6.94 1.19
N GLU A 135 -8.05 -7.49 -0.03
CA GLU A 135 -8.60 -6.76 -1.18
C GLU A 135 -10.09 -6.48 -1.01
N THR A 136 -10.82 -7.29 -0.25
CA THR A 136 -12.24 -7.09 0.04
C THR A 136 -12.47 -5.76 0.79
N ASP A 137 -11.69 -5.49 1.84
CA ASP A 137 -11.76 -4.21 2.55
C ASP A 137 -11.16 -3.06 1.73
N LEU A 138 -10.04 -3.30 1.05
CA LEU A 138 -9.37 -2.29 0.24
C LEU A 138 -10.24 -1.82 -0.92
N PHE A 139 -11.04 -2.71 -1.52
CA PHE A 139 -11.96 -2.37 -2.60
C PHE A 139 -12.97 -1.29 -2.19
N LEU A 140 -13.47 -1.36 -0.96
CA LEU A 140 -14.37 -0.34 -0.41
C LEU A 140 -13.66 1.00 -0.23
N PHE A 141 -12.42 0.99 0.25
CA PHE A 141 -11.62 2.21 0.39
C PHE A 141 -11.13 2.78 -0.94
N LYS A 142 -10.96 1.97 -2.01
CA LYS A 142 -10.55 2.46 -3.34
C LYS A 142 -11.51 3.52 -3.87
N GLU A 143 -12.81 3.35 -3.65
CA GLU A 143 -13.83 4.36 -4.00
C GLU A 143 -13.59 5.69 -3.27
N TYR A 144 -13.17 5.64 -2.01
CA TYR A 144 -12.85 6.82 -1.22
C TYR A 144 -11.51 7.47 -1.60
N PHE A 145 -10.49 6.65 -1.88
CA PHE A 145 -9.16 7.16 -2.18
C PHE A 145 -9.11 7.97 -3.47
N GLY A 146 -10.00 7.70 -4.43
CA GLY A 146 -10.00 8.49 -5.64
C GLY A 146 -8.73 8.21 -6.46
N SER A 147 -8.18 9.27 -7.05
CA SER A 147 -6.84 9.29 -7.65
C SER A 147 -5.71 9.47 -6.62
N ASN A 148 -6.04 9.61 -5.32
CA ASN A 148 -5.01 9.80 -4.30
C ASN A 148 -4.21 8.51 -4.07
N PRO A 149 -2.88 8.59 -3.96
CA PRO A 149 -2.05 7.42 -3.72
C PRO A 149 -2.41 6.79 -2.36
N TYR A 150 -2.33 5.47 -2.26
CA TYR A 150 -2.51 4.74 -1.00
C TYR A 150 -1.43 3.66 -0.82
N VAL A 151 -1.22 3.24 0.42
CA VAL A 151 -0.30 2.16 0.77
C VAL A 151 -0.81 1.34 1.96
N VAL A 152 -0.65 0.02 1.87
CA VAL A 152 -0.88 -0.91 2.99
C VAL A 152 0.48 -1.33 3.56
N LEU A 153 0.66 -1.14 4.85
CA LEU A 153 1.91 -1.34 5.57
C LEU A 153 1.69 -2.35 6.69
N SER A 154 2.62 -3.28 6.88
CA SER A 154 2.70 -4.16 8.05
C SER A 154 3.78 -3.65 8.99
N LEU A 155 3.45 -3.45 10.26
CA LEU A 155 4.41 -3.08 11.30
C LEU A 155 5.30 -4.28 11.65
N GLU A 156 6.61 -4.11 11.56
CA GLU A 156 7.56 -5.19 11.84
C GLU A 156 7.77 -5.40 13.36
N PRO A 157 8.15 -6.64 13.78
CA PRO A 157 8.59 -6.90 15.14
C PRO A 157 9.77 -6.01 15.54
N LEU A 158 9.94 -5.79 16.85
CA LEU A 158 11.09 -5.06 17.36
C LEU A 158 12.40 -5.76 16.96
N THR A 159 13.32 -4.97 16.45
CA THR A 159 14.72 -5.35 16.22
C THR A 159 15.46 -5.43 17.55
N GLU A 160 16.54 -6.21 17.60
CA GLU A 160 17.38 -6.32 18.81
C GLU A 160 17.89 -4.95 19.30
N LYS A 161 18.24 -4.05 18.37
CA LYS A 161 18.64 -2.66 18.69
C LYS A 161 17.53 -1.88 19.38
N GLU A 162 16.28 -2.04 18.93
CA GLU A 162 15.12 -1.40 19.56
C GLU A 162 14.81 -2.01 20.92
N ILE A 163 14.92 -3.33 21.06
CA ILE A 163 14.75 -4.04 22.35
C ILE A 163 15.75 -3.51 23.38
N LEU A 164 17.04 -3.44 23.02
CA LEU A 164 18.09 -2.90 23.89
C LEU A 164 17.78 -1.45 24.31
N LYS A 165 17.33 -0.61 23.38
CA LYS A 165 16.96 0.78 23.68
C LYS A 165 15.79 0.87 24.65
N ILE A 166 14.76 0.03 24.49
CA ILE A 166 13.60 -0.03 25.40
C ILE A 166 14.05 -0.49 26.80
N LEU A 167 14.87 -1.54 26.89
CA LEU A 167 15.41 -2.05 28.16
C LEU A 167 16.21 -0.97 28.90
N SER A 168 17.13 -0.29 28.21
CA SER A 168 17.90 0.82 28.81
C SER A 168 17.01 1.98 29.26
N SER A 169 15.98 2.33 28.48
CA SER A 169 15.05 3.41 28.84
C SER A 169 14.18 3.10 30.07
N ARG A 170 14.05 1.81 30.42
CA ARG A 170 13.31 1.31 31.58
C ARG A 170 14.23 0.97 32.76
N GLU A 171 15.48 1.45 32.73
CA GLU A 171 16.46 1.31 33.82
C GLU A 171 16.78 -0.16 34.16
N VAL A 172 16.72 -1.06 33.17
CA VAL A 172 17.24 -2.43 33.33
C VAL A 172 18.77 -2.38 33.40
N GLU A 173 19.35 -2.83 34.51
CA GLU A 173 20.80 -2.73 34.80
C GLU A 173 21.67 -3.35 33.70
N ASP A 174 21.33 -4.56 33.23
CA ASP A 174 22.05 -5.26 32.16
C ASP A 174 21.07 -5.76 31.06
N PRO A 175 20.85 -4.94 30.02
CA PRO A 175 19.97 -5.29 28.90
C PRO A 175 20.41 -6.53 28.12
N ILE A 176 21.71 -6.77 27.98
CA ILE A 176 22.23 -7.91 27.20
C ILE A 176 22.00 -9.20 27.98
N ALA A 177 22.31 -9.21 29.28
CA ALA A 177 22.02 -10.35 30.13
C ALA A 177 20.51 -10.62 30.26
N PHE A 178 19.68 -9.58 30.20
CA PHE A 178 18.22 -9.75 30.18
C PHE A 178 17.74 -10.50 28.93
N ILE A 179 18.22 -10.12 27.74
CA ILE A 179 17.88 -10.82 26.48
C ILE A 179 18.32 -12.28 26.55
N LYS A 180 19.56 -12.54 26.97
CA LYS A 180 20.09 -13.90 27.09
C LYS A 180 19.28 -14.75 28.08
N LYS A 181 18.91 -14.19 29.24
CA LYS A 181 18.03 -14.88 30.18
C LYS A 181 16.66 -15.16 29.60
N ALA A 182 16.09 -14.25 28.80
CA ALA A 182 14.82 -14.54 28.14
C ALA A 182 14.93 -15.69 27.12
N GLU A 183 16.06 -15.82 26.42
CA GLU A 183 16.35 -16.97 25.55
C GLU A 183 16.45 -18.27 26.35
N ASP A 184 17.15 -18.27 27.48
CA ASP A 184 17.29 -19.43 28.38
C ASP A 184 15.92 -19.94 28.88
N TYR A 185 14.92 -19.04 29.02
CA TYR A 185 13.55 -19.37 29.41
C TYR A 185 12.61 -19.61 28.22
N ASN A 186 13.10 -19.63 26.98
CA ASN A 186 12.31 -19.73 25.74
C ASN A 186 11.25 -18.61 25.57
N LEU A 187 11.55 -17.40 26.04
CA LEU A 187 10.67 -16.23 25.99
C LEU A 187 11.13 -15.16 24.99
N TYR A 188 12.19 -15.40 24.21
CA TYR A 188 12.74 -14.41 23.29
C TYR A 188 11.69 -13.84 22.33
N THR A 189 10.77 -14.68 21.84
CA THR A 189 9.68 -14.25 20.94
C THR A 189 8.80 -13.15 21.56
N LEU A 190 8.62 -13.18 22.89
CA LEU A 190 7.87 -12.16 23.64
C LEU A 190 8.61 -10.81 23.73
N LEU A 191 9.93 -10.77 23.54
CA LEU A 191 10.68 -9.50 23.56
C LEU A 191 10.40 -8.65 22.32
N THR A 192 9.96 -9.29 21.24
CA THR A 192 9.86 -8.67 19.92
C THR A 192 8.54 -7.92 19.73
N ASN A 193 7.58 -8.14 20.63
CA ASN A 193 6.36 -7.37 20.74
C ASN A 193 6.50 -6.37 21.91
N PRO A 194 6.32 -5.05 21.67
CA PRO A 194 6.54 -4.03 22.69
C PRO A 194 5.71 -4.23 23.96
N GLN A 195 4.46 -4.66 23.82
CA GLN A 195 3.58 -4.84 24.98
C GLN A 195 4.07 -5.98 25.87
N THR A 196 4.41 -7.14 25.29
CA THR A 196 4.90 -8.28 26.07
C THR A 196 6.30 -8.02 26.62
N LEU A 197 7.16 -7.26 25.93
CA LEU A 197 8.44 -6.80 26.45
C LEU A 197 8.24 -5.94 27.71
N ILE A 198 7.35 -4.95 27.67
CA ILE A 198 7.04 -4.09 28.82
C ILE A 198 6.48 -4.91 29.99
N MET A 199 5.56 -5.84 29.69
CA MET A 199 5.00 -6.74 30.69
C MET A 199 6.08 -7.59 31.36
N LEU A 200 7.02 -8.13 30.58
CA LEU A 200 8.09 -8.97 31.08
C LEU A 200 9.06 -8.17 31.96
N ILE A 201 9.43 -6.95 31.55
CA ILE A 201 10.24 -6.03 32.38
C ILE A 201 9.55 -5.79 33.73
N ASP A 202 8.27 -5.43 33.71
CA ASP A 202 7.50 -5.14 34.93
C ASP A 202 7.43 -6.36 35.86
N VAL A 203 7.23 -7.57 35.32
CA VAL A 203 7.15 -8.81 36.09
C VAL A 203 8.52 -9.24 36.64
N VAL A 204 9.58 -9.18 35.83
CA VAL A 204 10.94 -9.55 36.25
C VAL A 204 11.49 -8.57 37.29
N SER A 205 11.11 -7.28 37.24
CA SER A 205 11.47 -6.30 38.27
C SER A 205 10.95 -6.66 39.67
N LYS A 206 9.97 -7.57 39.76
CA LYS A 206 9.43 -8.13 41.02
C LYS A 206 10.08 -9.47 41.40
N GLY A 207 11.13 -9.88 40.70
CA GLY A 207 11.98 -11.01 41.07
C GLY A 207 11.57 -12.37 40.52
N THR A 208 10.65 -12.45 39.56
CA THR A 208 10.23 -13.73 38.98
C THR A 208 10.17 -13.73 37.47
N TRP A 209 10.79 -14.72 36.83
CA TRP A 209 10.62 -15.00 35.40
C TRP A 209 9.36 -15.88 35.20
N PRO A 210 8.52 -15.58 34.18
CA PRO A 210 7.47 -16.50 33.76
C PRO A 210 8.05 -17.66 32.94
N SER A 211 7.28 -18.73 32.78
CA SER A 211 7.61 -19.88 31.93
C SER A 211 6.83 -19.91 30.61
N SER A 212 5.77 -19.11 30.49
CA SER A 212 4.91 -19.03 29.29
C SER A 212 4.28 -17.66 29.12
N LYS A 213 3.65 -17.42 27.96
CA LYS A 213 2.84 -16.22 27.72
C LYS A 213 1.66 -16.18 28.70
N LEU A 214 0.98 -17.30 28.94
CA LEU A 214 -0.08 -17.38 29.95
C LEU A 214 0.41 -16.93 31.34
N GLU A 215 1.53 -17.46 31.82
CA GLU A 215 2.07 -17.10 33.14
C GLU A 215 2.51 -15.62 33.19
N LEU A 216 3.07 -15.09 32.10
CA LEU A 216 3.37 -13.66 31.98
C LEU A 216 2.11 -12.82 32.21
N PHE A 217 1.02 -13.12 31.52
CA PHE A 217 -0.27 -12.43 31.70
C PHE A 217 -0.82 -12.56 33.13
N GLU A 218 -0.74 -13.76 33.72
CA GLU A 218 -1.17 -13.98 35.11
C GLU A 218 -0.42 -13.12 36.12
N LYS A 219 0.91 -13.06 36.00
CA LYS A 219 1.76 -12.24 36.88
C LYS A 219 1.55 -10.76 36.62
N THR A 220 1.49 -10.33 35.36
CA THR A 220 1.26 -8.93 34.99
C THR A 220 -0.02 -8.41 35.61
N VAL A 221 -1.14 -9.15 35.52
CA VAL A 221 -2.40 -8.71 36.11
C VAL A 221 -2.30 -8.52 37.62
N ARG A 222 -1.61 -9.42 38.34
CA ARG A 222 -1.38 -9.27 39.79
C ARG A 222 -0.56 -8.01 40.09
N VAL A 223 0.51 -7.77 39.32
CA VAL A 223 1.33 -6.55 39.46
C VAL A 223 0.48 -5.30 39.22
N LEU A 224 -0.36 -5.27 38.18
CA LEU A 224 -1.19 -4.11 37.85
C LEU A 224 -2.35 -3.89 38.84
N LEU A 225 -2.83 -4.93 39.50
CA LEU A 225 -3.90 -4.85 40.50
C LEU A 225 -3.37 -4.65 41.94
N SER A 226 -2.06 -4.73 42.14
CA SER A 226 -1.43 -4.39 43.42
C SER A 226 -1.43 -2.88 43.68
N GLU A 227 -1.54 -2.47 44.95
CA GLU A 227 -1.32 -1.08 45.36
C GLU A 227 0.16 -0.85 45.62
N SER A 228 0.76 0.10 44.91
CA SER A 228 2.16 0.46 45.10
C SER A 228 2.33 1.80 45.83
N ASN A 229 1.24 2.51 46.14
CA ASN A 229 1.30 3.80 46.82
C ASN A 229 0.98 3.63 48.32
N ASP A 230 1.99 3.88 49.16
CA ASP A 230 1.90 3.73 50.63
C ASP A 230 0.76 4.54 51.27
N LEU A 231 0.44 5.72 50.72
CA LEU A 231 -0.66 6.55 51.20
C LEU A 231 -2.02 5.96 50.83
N LYS A 232 -2.13 5.32 49.66
CA LYS A 232 -3.36 4.66 49.21
C LYS A 232 -3.57 3.30 49.85
N MET A 233 -2.50 2.58 50.23
CA MET A 233 -2.60 1.32 50.98
C MET A 233 -3.32 1.49 52.32
N ARG A 234 -3.17 2.65 52.96
CA ARG A 234 -3.82 2.95 54.24
C ARG A 234 -5.30 3.37 54.12
N SER A 235 -5.86 3.38 52.90
CA SER A 235 -7.27 3.67 52.67
C SER A 235 -8.13 2.39 52.71
N HIS A 236 -9.44 2.54 52.91
CA HIS A 236 -10.40 1.42 52.88
C HIS A 236 -10.46 0.66 51.53
N LEU A 237 -9.95 1.25 50.44
CA LEU A 237 -9.84 0.56 49.14
C LEU A 237 -8.45 -0.06 48.94
N GLY A 238 -7.47 0.33 49.76
CA GLY A 238 -6.10 -0.17 49.75
C GLY A 238 -5.93 -1.54 50.40
N GLU A 239 -6.87 -1.95 51.25
CA GLU A 239 -6.83 -3.22 52.01
C GLU A 239 -6.92 -4.47 51.13
N TYR A 240 -7.61 -4.38 49.99
CA TYR A 240 -7.83 -5.52 49.09
C TYR A 240 -6.56 -5.95 48.35
N GLN A 241 -6.25 -7.24 48.44
CA GLN A 241 -5.10 -7.82 47.75
C GLN A 241 -5.38 -8.03 46.26
N SER A 242 -4.31 -8.21 45.48
CA SER A 242 -4.43 -8.34 44.02
C SER A 242 -5.32 -9.52 43.61
N GLU A 243 -5.24 -10.63 44.34
CA GLU A 243 -5.98 -11.88 44.15
C GLU A 243 -7.49 -11.67 44.28
N GLU A 244 -7.93 -10.81 45.20
CA GLU A 244 -9.34 -10.49 45.42
C GLU A 244 -9.91 -9.59 44.31
N LEU A 245 -9.04 -8.88 43.58
CA LEU A 245 -9.42 -7.89 42.58
C LEU A 245 -9.40 -8.44 41.15
N VAL A 246 -8.79 -9.61 40.90
CA VAL A 246 -8.72 -10.23 39.57
C VAL A 246 -10.10 -10.49 38.98
N LEU A 247 -11.01 -11.12 39.74
CA LEU A 247 -12.36 -11.44 39.26
C LEU A 247 -13.25 -10.19 39.11
N PRO A 248 -13.25 -9.22 40.03
CA PRO A 248 -13.88 -7.91 39.83
C PRO A 248 -13.39 -7.17 38.58
N ALA A 249 -12.08 -7.13 38.36
CA ALA A 249 -11.49 -6.52 37.16
C ALA A 249 -11.92 -7.28 35.90
N GLY A 250 -11.93 -8.61 35.94
CA GLY A 250 -12.40 -9.45 34.83
C GLY A 250 -13.87 -9.23 34.48
N ALA A 251 -14.75 -9.09 35.48
CA ALA A 251 -16.16 -8.78 35.25
C ALA A 251 -16.34 -7.41 34.59
N ALA A 252 -15.57 -6.41 35.03
CA ALA A 252 -15.57 -5.08 34.43
C ALA A 252 -15.08 -5.12 32.98
N CYS A 253 -13.95 -5.79 32.70
CA CYS A 253 -13.41 -5.95 31.35
C CYS A 253 -14.36 -6.73 30.42
N ALA A 254 -14.97 -7.82 30.89
CA ALA A 254 -15.94 -8.59 30.11
C ALA A 254 -17.16 -7.73 29.74
N SER A 255 -17.65 -6.94 30.69
CA SER A 255 -18.78 -6.02 30.45
C SER A 255 -18.41 -4.95 29.42
N ILE A 256 -17.25 -4.30 29.57
CA ILE A 256 -16.73 -3.28 28.64
C ILE A 256 -16.62 -3.84 27.21
N LEU A 257 -15.97 -4.99 27.05
CA LEU A 257 -15.72 -5.60 25.75
C LEU A 257 -17.02 -6.06 25.08
N ILE A 258 -17.84 -6.85 25.79
CA ILE A 258 -19.05 -7.45 25.22
C ILE A 258 -20.12 -6.42 24.94
N SER A 259 -20.22 -5.33 25.70
CA SER A 259 -21.15 -4.25 25.35
C SER A 259 -20.55 -3.18 24.43
N ASN A 260 -19.26 -3.30 24.12
CA ASN A 260 -18.45 -2.28 23.46
C ASN A 260 -18.73 -0.87 24.03
N VAL A 261 -18.57 -0.64 25.34
CA VAL A 261 -18.59 0.71 25.95
C VAL A 261 -17.19 1.29 26.07
N THR A 262 -17.02 2.61 26.15
CA THR A 262 -15.69 3.25 26.16
C THR A 262 -14.97 3.02 27.49
N GLY A 263 -15.73 3.00 28.58
CA GLY A 263 -15.21 2.76 29.92
C GLY A 263 -16.34 2.72 30.95
N ILE A 264 -15.97 2.70 32.23
CA ILE A 264 -16.90 2.69 33.36
C ILE A 264 -16.70 3.98 34.15
N SER A 265 -17.78 4.69 34.44
CA SER A 265 -17.75 5.86 35.32
C SER A 265 -17.56 5.45 36.78
N LEU A 266 -16.64 6.12 37.47
CA LEU A 266 -16.47 6.00 38.92
C LEU A 266 -17.56 6.74 39.71
N ARG A 267 -18.44 7.50 39.02
CA ARG A 267 -19.59 8.17 39.64
C ARG A 267 -20.74 7.20 39.89
N PRO A 268 -21.52 7.40 40.97
CA PRO A 268 -22.63 6.53 41.30
C PRO A 268 -23.85 6.73 40.38
N GLU A 269 -24.00 7.89 39.75
CA GLU A 269 -25.07 8.18 38.80
C GLU A 269 -24.73 7.65 37.40
N ASN A 270 -25.73 7.15 36.69
CA ASN A 270 -25.58 6.73 35.31
C ASN A 270 -25.81 7.91 34.36
N ILE A 271 -24.76 8.69 34.10
CA ILE A 271 -24.84 9.97 33.38
C ILE A 271 -24.71 9.79 31.86
N SER A 272 -24.00 8.75 31.42
CA SER A 272 -23.71 8.50 30.00
C SER A 272 -23.88 7.03 29.65
N ILE A 273 -24.44 6.76 28.46
CA ILE A 273 -24.53 5.41 27.89
C ILE A 273 -23.13 4.86 27.56
N GLU A 274 -22.18 5.73 27.19
CA GLU A 274 -20.80 5.34 26.89
C GLU A 274 -19.94 5.09 28.12
N PHE A 275 -20.34 5.64 29.27
CA PHE A 275 -19.65 5.50 30.55
C PHE A 275 -20.61 5.05 31.65
N PRO A 276 -21.09 3.80 31.61
CA PRO A 276 -22.01 3.29 32.62
C PRO A 276 -21.42 3.38 34.03
N SER A 277 -22.25 3.65 35.02
CA SER A 277 -21.79 3.71 36.42
C SER A 277 -21.26 2.35 36.89
N TYR A 278 -20.15 2.36 37.65
CA TYR A 278 -19.62 1.18 38.32
C TYR A 278 -20.64 0.45 39.21
N ARG A 279 -21.69 1.14 39.69
CA ARG A 279 -22.77 0.54 40.50
C ARG A 279 -23.66 -0.41 39.70
N THR A 280 -23.63 -0.32 38.38
CA THR A 280 -24.42 -1.19 37.49
C THR A 280 -23.77 -2.56 37.26
N LEU A 281 -22.62 -2.85 37.88
CA LEU A 281 -21.96 -4.15 37.86
C LEU A 281 -22.39 -5.00 39.07
N PRO A 282 -23.35 -5.94 38.95
CA PRO A 282 -23.91 -6.67 40.07
C PRO A 282 -23.10 -7.93 40.45
N PHE A 283 -21.91 -8.11 39.87
CA PHE A 283 -21.18 -9.39 39.93
C PHE A 283 -20.32 -9.55 41.18
N ASN A 284 -19.94 -8.45 41.83
CA ASN A 284 -19.00 -8.43 42.95
C ASN A 284 -19.41 -7.35 43.97
N GLU A 285 -18.80 -7.40 45.16
CA GLU A 285 -18.94 -6.34 46.14
C GLU A 285 -18.54 -4.97 45.55
N ILE A 286 -19.39 -3.97 45.74
CA ILE A 286 -19.22 -2.63 45.17
C ILE A 286 -17.85 -2.03 45.51
N LYS A 287 -17.36 -2.24 46.74
CA LYS A 287 -16.04 -1.76 47.18
C LYS A 287 -14.89 -2.43 46.40
N LYS A 288 -14.97 -3.73 46.12
CA LYS A 288 -13.96 -4.46 45.34
C LYS A 288 -13.95 -3.97 43.88
N THR A 289 -15.13 -3.74 43.30
CA THR A 289 -15.26 -3.12 41.97
C THR A 289 -14.62 -1.73 41.94
N GLN A 290 -14.90 -0.87 42.93
CA GLN A 290 -14.25 0.44 43.01
C GLN A 290 -12.74 0.36 43.21
N ALA A 291 -12.28 -0.57 44.05
CA ALA A 291 -10.86 -0.78 44.30
C ALA A 291 -10.14 -1.18 43.02
N CYS A 292 -10.64 -2.19 42.29
CA CYS A 292 -9.99 -2.66 41.05
C CYS A 292 -9.95 -1.58 39.97
N LEU A 293 -11.04 -0.82 39.78
CA LEU A 293 -11.13 0.27 38.79
C LEU A 293 -10.17 1.44 39.09
N LYS A 294 -9.63 1.54 40.31
CA LYS A 294 -8.63 2.54 40.72
C LYS A 294 -7.19 2.02 40.69
N ARG A 295 -6.97 0.74 40.35
CA ARG A 295 -5.64 0.14 40.22
C ARG A 295 -4.99 0.48 38.87
N ARG A 296 -3.69 0.20 38.74
CA ARG A 296 -2.90 0.45 37.52
C ARG A 296 -3.38 -0.33 36.30
N ALA A 297 -4.20 -1.37 36.48
CA ALA A 297 -4.84 -2.08 35.37
C ALA A 297 -5.85 -1.21 34.59
N PHE A 298 -6.31 -0.10 35.20
CA PHE A 298 -7.25 0.84 34.60
C PHE A 298 -6.67 2.25 34.55
N SER A 299 -6.95 2.98 33.48
CA SER A 299 -6.56 4.38 33.29
C SER A 299 -7.78 5.24 32.97
N PHE A 300 -7.73 6.52 33.37
CA PHE A 300 -8.74 7.50 32.98
C PHE A 300 -8.78 7.65 31.46
N VAL A 301 -9.98 7.55 30.90
CA VAL A 301 -10.27 7.79 29.48
C VAL A 301 -11.11 9.05 29.28
N ASP A 302 -11.82 9.50 30.31
CA ASP A 302 -12.55 10.75 30.32
C ASP A 302 -12.55 11.37 31.72
N ASP A 303 -11.96 12.55 31.85
CA ASP A 303 -11.87 13.27 33.12
C ASP A 303 -13.24 13.85 33.55
N THR A 304 -14.09 14.22 32.59
CA THR A 304 -15.37 14.91 32.88
C THR A 304 -16.42 14.00 33.51
N ASN A 305 -16.45 12.74 33.10
CA ASN A 305 -17.32 11.68 33.59
C ASN A 305 -16.63 10.78 34.62
N GLU A 306 -15.38 11.08 34.98
CA GLU A 306 -14.52 10.23 35.83
C GLU A 306 -14.52 8.77 35.37
N ALA A 307 -14.37 8.58 34.06
CA ALA A 307 -14.46 7.27 33.43
C ALA A 307 -13.09 6.64 33.25
N VAL A 308 -13.02 5.34 33.55
CA VAL A 308 -11.81 4.53 33.41
C VAL A 308 -12.04 3.35 32.47
N SER A 309 -10.99 2.93 31.78
CA SER A 309 -10.97 1.71 30.98
C SER A 309 -9.66 0.97 31.20
N CYS A 310 -9.57 -0.27 30.72
CA CYS A 310 -8.35 -1.06 30.90
C CYS A 310 -7.19 -0.45 30.12
N VAL A 311 -5.99 -0.45 30.69
CA VAL A 311 -4.80 0.19 30.10
C VAL A 311 -4.39 -0.38 28.74
N HIS A 312 -4.70 -1.66 28.49
CA HIS A 312 -4.38 -2.32 27.23
C HIS A 312 -5.40 -3.40 26.90
N ARG A 313 -5.83 -3.48 25.63
CA ARG A 313 -6.89 -4.39 25.18
C ARG A 313 -6.59 -5.86 25.45
N THR A 314 -5.37 -6.32 25.21
CA THR A 314 -4.98 -7.72 25.48
C THR A 314 -5.10 -8.10 26.95
N ILE A 315 -4.89 -7.16 27.88
CA ILE A 315 -5.05 -7.38 29.32
C ILE A 315 -6.54 -7.48 29.66
N ALA A 316 -7.38 -6.63 29.05
CA ALA A 316 -8.82 -6.70 29.20
C ALA A 316 -9.40 -8.03 28.69
N GLU A 317 -8.97 -8.49 27.51
CA GLU A 317 -9.37 -9.76 26.90
C GLU A 317 -9.02 -10.94 27.83
N PHE A 318 -7.80 -10.95 28.38
CA PHE A 318 -7.34 -11.98 29.32
C PHE A 318 -8.13 -11.98 30.65
N LEU A 319 -8.30 -10.80 31.25
CA LEU A 319 -9.07 -10.63 32.50
C LEU A 319 -10.52 -11.06 32.33
N ALA A 320 -11.15 -10.66 31.23
CA ALA A 320 -12.50 -11.05 30.87
C ALA A 320 -12.61 -12.58 30.73
N ALA A 321 -11.67 -13.21 30.02
CA ALA A 321 -11.64 -14.66 29.86
C ALA A 321 -11.53 -15.41 31.20
N LYS A 322 -10.66 -14.93 32.12
CA LYS A 322 -10.54 -15.54 33.47
C LYS A 322 -11.86 -15.47 34.25
N TRP A 323 -12.56 -14.34 34.18
CA TRP A 323 -13.84 -14.20 34.88
C TRP A 323 -14.95 -15.04 34.23
N ILE A 324 -15.06 -15.03 32.90
CA ILE A 324 -16.01 -15.87 32.15
C ILE A 324 -15.80 -17.36 32.45
N LYS A 325 -14.54 -17.80 32.50
CA LYS A 325 -14.21 -19.16 32.94
C LYS A 325 -14.76 -19.47 34.33
N SER A 326 -14.62 -18.53 35.27
CA SER A 326 -15.08 -18.73 36.64
C SER A 326 -16.60 -18.86 36.76
N ILE A 327 -17.39 -18.12 35.95
CA ILE A 327 -18.86 -18.21 36.00
C ILE A 327 -19.37 -19.48 35.31
N ILE A 328 -18.72 -19.94 34.24
CA ILE A 328 -19.07 -21.22 33.60
C ILE A 328 -18.77 -22.40 34.53
N GLN A 329 -17.63 -22.36 35.23
CA GLN A 329 -17.31 -23.35 36.26
C GLN A 329 -18.34 -23.38 37.41
N LYS A 330 -19.03 -22.26 37.65
CA LYS A 330 -20.15 -22.14 38.62
C LYS A 330 -21.52 -22.51 38.02
N GLY A 331 -21.57 -23.02 36.79
CA GLY A 331 -22.80 -23.49 36.15
C GLY A 331 -23.44 -22.50 35.18
N PHE A 332 -22.80 -21.37 34.85
CA PHE A 332 -23.31 -20.49 33.79
C PHE A 332 -23.26 -21.21 32.43
N PRO A 333 -24.33 -21.19 31.62
CA PRO A 333 -24.37 -21.97 30.39
C PRO A 333 -23.38 -21.45 29.34
N PHE A 334 -22.54 -22.34 28.81
CA PHE A 334 -21.49 -22.00 27.85
C PHE A 334 -22.06 -21.40 26.55
N ARG A 335 -23.19 -21.90 26.05
CA ARG A 335 -23.78 -21.40 24.79
C ARG A 335 -24.29 -19.97 24.91
N ARG A 336 -24.64 -19.50 26.12
CA ARG A 336 -24.99 -18.09 26.34
C ARG A 336 -23.78 -17.18 26.17
N VAL A 337 -22.60 -17.61 26.64
CA VAL A 337 -21.36 -16.88 26.39
C VAL A 337 -21.04 -16.86 24.91
N GLN A 338 -21.14 -18.01 24.23
CA GLN A 338 -20.92 -18.07 22.78
C GLN A 338 -21.87 -17.11 22.05
N ASN A 339 -23.16 -17.07 22.36
CA ASN A 339 -24.11 -16.17 21.71
C ASN A 339 -23.90 -14.68 22.00
N LEU A 340 -23.18 -14.33 23.07
CA LEU A 340 -22.79 -12.95 23.35
C LEU A 340 -21.58 -12.50 22.52
N ILE A 341 -20.68 -13.42 22.17
CA ILE A 341 -19.38 -13.09 21.57
C ILE A 341 -19.20 -13.61 20.15
N CYS A 342 -20.07 -14.49 19.69
CA CYS A 342 -20.02 -15.18 18.41
C CYS A 342 -21.27 -14.96 17.57
N ILE A 343 -21.12 -15.18 16.27
CA ILE A 343 -22.19 -15.38 15.31
C ILE A 343 -21.92 -16.64 14.49
N LYS A 344 -22.92 -17.52 14.42
CA LYS A 344 -22.77 -18.85 13.78
C LYS A 344 -21.50 -19.56 14.27
N ASP A 345 -21.30 -19.57 15.60
CA ASP A 345 -20.16 -20.16 16.31
C ASP A 345 -18.77 -19.54 16.06
N HIS A 346 -18.63 -18.54 15.18
CA HIS A 346 -17.41 -17.77 14.97
C HIS A 346 -17.38 -16.50 15.82
N PRO A 347 -16.26 -16.09 16.43
CA PRO A 347 -16.17 -14.86 17.19
C PRO A 347 -16.39 -13.63 16.30
N ALA A 348 -17.02 -12.59 16.85
CA ALA A 348 -16.94 -11.25 16.26
C ALA A 348 -15.48 -10.77 16.31
N SER A 349 -15.01 -10.07 15.27
CA SER A 349 -13.63 -9.60 15.13
C SER A 349 -13.15 -8.80 16.35
N GLU A 350 -14.04 -7.96 16.90
CA GLU A 350 -13.79 -7.18 18.11
C GLU A 350 -13.56 -8.07 19.35
N LEU A 351 -14.17 -9.25 19.43
CA LEU A 351 -14.11 -10.15 20.58
C LEU A 351 -13.19 -11.35 20.36
N ARG A 352 -12.49 -11.40 19.22
CA ARG A 352 -11.63 -12.52 18.82
C ARG A 352 -10.48 -12.79 19.81
N GLY A 353 -9.91 -11.74 20.39
CA GLY A 353 -8.86 -11.90 21.41
C GLY A 353 -9.39 -12.49 22.74
N LEU A 354 -10.59 -12.09 23.16
CA LEU A 354 -11.29 -12.71 24.30
C LEU A 354 -11.57 -14.19 24.01
N TYR A 355 -12.09 -14.49 22.82
CA TYR A 355 -12.38 -15.84 22.36
C TYR A 355 -11.15 -16.75 22.39
N ALA A 356 -10.01 -16.26 21.90
CA ALA A 356 -8.76 -17.01 21.92
C ALA A 356 -8.27 -17.33 23.34
N TRP A 357 -8.37 -16.38 24.28
CA TRP A 357 -8.04 -16.65 25.68
C TRP A 357 -9.00 -17.64 26.33
N LEU A 358 -10.28 -17.64 25.95
CA LEU A 358 -11.23 -18.67 26.40
C LEU A 358 -10.80 -20.06 25.91
N ALA A 359 -10.38 -20.18 24.65
CA ALA A 359 -9.87 -21.45 24.11
C ALA A 359 -8.61 -21.93 24.87
N THR A 360 -7.71 -21.03 25.25
CA THR A 360 -6.52 -21.37 26.06
C THR A 360 -6.87 -21.75 27.49
N LEU A 361 -7.84 -21.10 28.13
CA LEU A 361 -8.11 -21.24 29.55
C LEU A 361 -9.11 -22.36 29.89
N PHE A 362 -9.97 -22.77 28.98
CA PHE A 362 -11.00 -23.78 29.25
C PHE A 362 -10.48 -25.22 29.37
N SER A 363 -11.40 -26.13 29.73
CA SER A 363 -11.19 -27.58 29.68
C SER A 363 -11.07 -28.08 28.23
N ASP A 364 -10.37 -29.19 28.01
CA ASP A 364 -10.17 -29.80 26.67
C ASP A 364 -11.41 -29.87 25.78
N PHE A 365 -12.56 -30.28 26.32
CA PHE A 365 -13.79 -30.35 25.54
C PHE A 365 -14.22 -28.98 24.97
N HIS A 366 -14.32 -27.95 25.82
CA HIS A 366 -14.70 -26.61 25.37
C HIS A 366 -13.61 -25.95 24.53
N SER A 367 -12.34 -26.17 24.85
CA SER A 367 -11.21 -25.65 24.07
C SER A 367 -11.20 -26.19 22.65
N SER A 368 -11.40 -27.50 22.45
CA SER A 368 -11.46 -28.10 21.11
C SER A 368 -12.61 -27.56 20.25
N LEU A 369 -13.79 -27.31 20.85
CA LEU A 369 -14.91 -26.66 20.16
C LEU A 369 -14.55 -25.24 19.70
N LEU A 370 -13.92 -24.46 20.58
CA LEU A 370 -13.56 -23.08 20.23
C LEU A 370 -12.46 -23.03 19.16
N ILE A 371 -11.46 -23.91 19.28
CA ILE A 371 -10.36 -24.06 18.31
C ILE A 371 -10.91 -24.34 16.91
N LYS A 372 -11.89 -25.24 16.79
CA LYS A 372 -12.47 -25.61 15.49
C LYS A 372 -13.05 -24.40 14.74
N ASN A 373 -13.70 -23.47 15.44
CA ASN A 373 -14.39 -22.36 14.76
C ASN A 373 -13.48 -21.16 14.44
N ASP A 374 -12.34 -21.01 15.12
CA ASP A 374 -11.39 -19.94 14.77
C ASP A 374 -9.94 -20.33 15.12
N PRO A 375 -9.36 -21.30 14.39
CA PRO A 375 -8.06 -21.84 14.73
C PRO A 375 -6.95 -20.81 14.54
N PHE A 376 -7.02 -19.99 13.49
CA PHE A 376 -6.03 -18.94 13.28
C PHE A 376 -6.10 -17.84 14.34
N GLY A 377 -7.30 -17.45 14.79
CA GLY A 377 -7.44 -16.51 15.91
C GLY A 377 -6.88 -17.07 17.22
N VAL A 378 -7.17 -18.34 17.54
CA VAL A 378 -6.59 -18.98 18.74
C VAL A 378 -5.07 -18.99 18.69
N LEU A 379 -4.49 -19.29 17.52
CA LEU A 379 -3.04 -19.28 17.28
C LEU A 379 -2.41 -17.90 17.52
N MET A 380 -3.01 -16.84 16.98
CA MET A 380 -2.45 -15.49 16.99
C MET A 380 -2.67 -14.75 18.33
N TYR A 381 -3.87 -14.86 18.89
CA TYR A 381 -4.27 -14.07 20.07
C TYR A 381 -3.99 -14.80 21.39
N GLY A 382 -4.14 -16.13 21.42
CA GLY A 382 -4.04 -16.96 22.62
C GLY A 382 -2.61 -17.33 23.01
N ASP A 383 -2.47 -18.44 23.75
CA ASP A 383 -1.17 -19.06 24.05
C ASP A 383 -1.18 -20.56 23.69
N PRO A 384 -0.85 -20.91 22.44
CA PRO A 384 -0.82 -22.30 21.96
C PRO A 384 0.09 -23.22 22.76
N GLY A 385 1.17 -22.67 23.34
CA GLY A 385 2.12 -23.43 24.16
C GLY A 385 1.54 -23.91 25.48
N SER A 386 0.50 -23.21 25.97
CA SER A 386 -0.23 -23.57 27.19
C SER A 386 -1.40 -24.53 26.94
N LEU A 387 -1.69 -24.90 25.68
CA LEU A 387 -2.68 -25.94 25.37
C LEU A 387 -2.17 -27.33 25.74
N SER A 388 -3.09 -28.22 26.15
CA SER A 388 -2.82 -29.65 26.27
C SER A 388 -2.42 -30.25 24.92
N ASN A 389 -1.66 -31.36 24.95
CA ASN A 389 -1.18 -32.02 23.72
C ASN A 389 -2.34 -32.40 22.77
N SER A 390 -3.49 -32.80 23.33
CA SER A 390 -4.72 -33.09 22.57
C SER A 390 -5.24 -31.86 21.82
N ASN A 391 -5.39 -30.72 22.52
CA ASN A 391 -5.88 -29.48 21.91
C ASN A 391 -4.87 -28.84 20.96
N ARG A 392 -3.56 -29.00 21.21
CA ARG A 392 -2.52 -28.50 20.32
C ARG A 392 -2.54 -29.23 18.98
N LYS A 393 -2.74 -30.55 18.99
CA LYS A 393 -3.00 -31.33 17.77
C LYS A 393 -4.33 -30.94 17.12
N ALA A 394 -5.39 -30.77 17.90
CA ALA A 394 -6.68 -30.31 17.38
C ALA A 394 -6.57 -28.93 16.69
N LEU A 395 -5.72 -28.04 17.22
CA LEU A 395 -5.43 -26.75 16.61
C LEU A 395 -4.74 -26.91 15.26
N LEU A 396 -3.75 -27.79 15.14
CA LEU A 396 -3.09 -28.05 13.86
C LEU A 396 -4.06 -28.65 12.82
N TYR A 397 -4.90 -29.61 13.22
CA TYR A 397 -5.91 -30.18 12.32
C TYR A 397 -6.96 -29.15 11.90
N ALA A 398 -7.40 -28.29 12.81
CA ALA A 398 -8.31 -27.21 12.47
C ALA A 398 -7.66 -26.16 11.53
N LEU A 399 -6.35 -25.89 11.67
CA LEU A 399 -5.60 -25.06 10.72
C LEU A 399 -5.45 -25.73 9.35
N GLU A 400 -5.31 -27.06 9.33
CA GLU A 400 -5.28 -27.84 8.09
C GLU A 400 -6.62 -27.75 7.36
N ASP A 401 -7.74 -28.00 8.07
CA ASP A 401 -9.11 -27.84 7.55
C ASP A 401 -9.34 -26.42 7.02
N LEU A 402 -8.96 -25.39 7.81
CA LEU A 402 -9.04 -24.00 7.40
C LEU A 402 -8.24 -23.73 6.13
N SER A 403 -7.09 -24.37 5.94
CA SER A 403 -6.25 -24.16 4.75
C SER A 403 -6.83 -24.80 3.48
N GLU A 404 -7.70 -25.80 3.62
CA GLU A 404 -8.44 -26.39 2.51
C GLU A 404 -9.65 -25.51 2.13
N GLU A 405 -10.29 -24.87 3.12
CA GLU A 405 -11.37 -23.90 2.94
C GLU A 405 -10.87 -22.56 2.37
N ASP A 406 -9.77 -22.03 2.91
CA ASP A 406 -9.10 -20.82 2.47
C ASP A 406 -7.57 -21.06 2.32
N PRO A 407 -7.09 -21.34 1.10
CA PRO A 407 -5.66 -21.56 0.83
C PRO A 407 -4.75 -20.40 1.22
N TRP A 408 -5.30 -19.20 1.44
CA TRP A 408 -4.55 -17.98 1.75
C TRP A 408 -4.98 -17.35 3.09
N PHE A 409 -5.48 -18.16 4.03
CA PHE A 409 -5.99 -17.74 5.34
C PHE A 409 -5.05 -16.82 6.15
N ARG A 410 -3.72 -16.92 5.94
CA ARG A 410 -2.70 -16.07 6.59
C ARG A 410 -2.03 -15.05 5.67
N SER A 411 -2.53 -14.81 4.46
CA SER A 411 -1.85 -13.96 3.45
C SER A 411 -1.65 -12.50 3.87
N LYS A 412 -2.40 -12.03 4.87
CA LYS A 412 -2.31 -10.67 5.44
C LYS A 412 -1.52 -10.61 6.75
N ASP A 413 -1.22 -11.76 7.34
CA ASP A 413 -0.49 -11.89 8.59
C ASP A 413 0.67 -12.89 8.45
N TRP A 414 1.84 -12.33 8.11
CA TRP A 414 3.10 -13.05 8.00
C TRP A 414 3.93 -12.97 9.28
N SER A 415 3.31 -12.64 10.42
CA SER A 415 3.99 -12.77 11.70
C SER A 415 4.38 -14.24 11.91
N ASP A 416 5.63 -14.45 12.33
CA ASP A 416 6.24 -15.77 12.45
C ASP A 416 6.61 -16.09 13.90
N LYS A 417 7.07 -15.08 14.65
CA LYS A 417 7.52 -15.21 16.04
C LYS A 417 6.45 -15.78 17.00
N PRO A 418 5.16 -15.40 16.92
CA PRO A 418 4.12 -15.99 17.78
C PRO A 418 3.89 -17.48 17.51
N LEU A 419 4.19 -17.96 16.30
CA LEU A 419 3.89 -19.32 15.86
C LEU A 419 4.73 -20.38 16.57
N GLY A 420 5.90 -20.02 17.09
CA GLY A 420 6.78 -20.94 17.82
C GLY A 420 6.10 -21.65 19.00
N ALA A 421 5.09 -21.03 19.60
CA ALA A 421 4.38 -21.58 20.75
C ALA A 421 3.59 -22.88 20.45
N ILE A 422 3.22 -23.14 19.19
CA ILE A 422 2.53 -24.40 18.82
C ILE A 422 3.51 -25.57 18.68
N SER A 423 4.82 -25.30 18.62
CA SER A 423 5.83 -26.33 18.40
C SER A 423 6.15 -27.10 19.67
N GLY A 424 6.20 -28.42 19.57
CA GLY A 424 6.53 -29.32 20.67
C GLY A 424 6.89 -30.72 20.17
N VAL A 425 7.46 -31.55 21.05
CA VAL A 425 7.84 -32.93 20.72
C VAL A 425 6.62 -33.75 20.25
N ASP A 426 5.44 -33.43 20.76
CA ASP A 426 4.16 -34.04 20.39
C ASP A 426 3.73 -33.75 18.94
N MET A 427 4.33 -32.74 18.28
CA MET A 427 3.99 -32.28 16.93
C MET A 427 4.90 -32.84 15.83
N ILE A 428 5.98 -33.55 16.18
CA ILE A 428 7.01 -34.00 15.23
C ILE A 428 6.42 -34.83 14.08
N GLU A 429 5.53 -35.77 14.40
CA GLU A 429 4.90 -36.63 13.39
C GLU A 429 4.00 -35.82 12.44
N SER A 430 3.09 -35.00 13.00
CA SER A 430 2.15 -34.19 12.23
C SER A 430 2.86 -33.14 11.36
N PHE A 431 3.88 -32.46 11.89
CA PHE A 431 4.70 -31.54 11.11
C PHE A 431 5.44 -32.25 9.98
N SER A 432 6.00 -33.43 10.22
CA SER A 432 6.67 -34.21 9.18
C SER A 432 5.73 -34.59 8.04
N GLN A 433 4.49 -35.00 8.38
CA GLN A 433 3.46 -35.34 7.39
C GLN A 433 3.09 -34.13 6.53
N ILE A 434 2.80 -32.97 7.15
CA ILE A 434 2.43 -31.74 6.44
C ILE A 434 3.56 -31.26 5.53
N LEU A 435 4.81 -31.28 5.99
CA LEU A 435 5.95 -30.82 5.19
C LEU A 435 6.23 -31.73 3.99
N SER A 436 5.98 -33.03 4.12
CA SER A 436 6.22 -34.03 3.08
C SER A 436 5.09 -34.11 2.04
N ASP A 437 3.86 -33.75 2.41
CA ASP A 437 2.71 -33.75 1.49
C ASP A 437 2.64 -32.47 0.66
N LYS A 438 3.02 -32.58 -0.62
CA LYS A 438 3.00 -31.49 -1.59
C LYS A 438 1.60 -31.02 -1.98
N LYS A 439 0.55 -31.78 -1.65
CA LYS A 439 -0.84 -31.35 -1.88
C LYS A 439 -1.28 -30.30 -0.86
N LYS A 440 -0.63 -30.23 0.30
CA LYS A 440 -0.94 -29.24 1.32
C LYS A 440 -0.61 -27.83 0.84
N SER A 441 -1.48 -26.90 1.22
CA SER A 441 -1.38 -25.50 0.82
C SER A 441 -0.02 -24.91 1.20
N TYR A 442 0.47 -23.99 0.36
CA TYR A 442 1.72 -23.26 0.61
C TYR A 442 1.71 -22.56 1.99
N HIS A 443 0.57 -21.95 2.36
CA HIS A 443 0.45 -21.21 3.62
C HIS A 443 0.52 -22.11 4.85
N LEU A 444 -0.07 -23.31 4.81
CA LEU A 444 0.02 -24.28 5.91
C LEU A 444 1.46 -24.78 6.07
N ARG A 445 2.11 -25.18 4.96
CA ARG A 445 3.51 -25.64 4.99
C ARG A 445 4.46 -24.54 5.47
N SER A 446 4.26 -23.31 5.00
CA SER A 446 5.02 -22.14 5.49
C SER A 446 4.77 -21.88 6.97
N LEU A 447 3.53 -22.02 7.47
CA LEU A 447 3.21 -21.86 8.89
C LEU A 447 3.94 -22.87 9.76
N VAL A 448 3.99 -24.13 9.34
CA VAL A 448 4.75 -25.18 10.04
C VAL A 448 6.24 -24.87 10.07
N LEU A 449 6.84 -24.43 8.94
CA LEU A 449 8.25 -24.03 8.92
C LEU A 449 8.55 -22.84 9.83
N ASP A 450 7.68 -21.84 9.85
CA ASP A 450 7.81 -20.66 10.71
C ASP A 450 7.65 -21.03 12.20
N ALA A 451 6.72 -21.94 12.52
CA ALA A 451 6.54 -22.48 13.86
C ALA A 451 7.76 -23.25 14.34
N ILE A 452 8.41 -24.04 13.48
CA ILE A 452 9.66 -24.76 13.80
C ILE A 452 10.83 -23.78 13.97
N SER A 453 10.90 -22.75 13.11
CA SER A 453 11.95 -21.73 13.14
C SER A 453 11.95 -20.88 14.41
N ASN A 454 10.78 -20.74 15.06
CA ASN A 454 10.61 -19.93 16.27
C ASN A 454 10.30 -20.78 17.53
N GLY A 455 10.29 -22.11 17.41
CA GLY A 455 9.93 -23.06 18.46
C GLY A 455 11.15 -23.64 19.21
N PRO A 456 10.93 -24.65 20.08
CA PRO A 456 12.02 -25.36 20.74
C PRO A 456 12.83 -26.22 19.75
N GLN A 457 13.98 -26.73 20.19
CA GLN A 457 14.77 -27.69 19.42
C GLN A 457 14.01 -29.00 19.20
N LEU A 458 13.94 -29.46 17.94
CA LEU A 458 13.23 -30.66 17.50
C LEU A 458 14.11 -31.47 16.52
N PRO A 459 15.19 -32.13 16.98
CA PRO A 459 16.19 -32.76 16.11
C PRO A 459 15.63 -33.82 15.15
N LEU A 460 14.56 -34.52 15.54
CA LEU A 460 13.92 -35.56 14.72
C LEU A 460 13.26 -35.02 13.44
N LEU A 461 13.03 -33.71 13.34
CA LEU A 461 12.51 -33.07 12.12
C LEU A 461 13.58 -32.86 11.03
N GLN A 462 14.86 -33.11 11.31
CA GLN A 462 15.96 -32.89 10.37
C GLN A 462 15.70 -33.51 8.99
N GLY A 463 15.21 -34.76 8.95
CA GLY A 463 14.93 -35.46 7.68
C GLY A 463 13.85 -34.77 6.84
N ALA A 464 12.73 -34.38 7.47
CA ALA A 464 11.64 -33.69 6.78
C ALA A 464 12.06 -32.30 6.30
N LEU A 465 12.80 -31.56 7.12
CA LEU A 465 13.30 -30.22 6.76
C LEU A 465 14.32 -30.26 5.61
N LEU A 466 15.23 -31.25 5.62
CA LEU A 466 16.15 -31.48 4.50
C LEU A 466 15.42 -31.91 3.22
N GLY A 467 14.32 -32.66 3.35
CA GLY A 467 13.46 -33.01 2.23
C GLY A 467 12.90 -31.77 1.52
N VAL A 468 12.42 -30.78 2.28
CA VAL A 468 11.97 -29.48 1.72
C VAL A 468 13.15 -28.68 1.17
N LEU A 469 14.26 -28.57 1.91
CA LEU A 469 15.42 -27.78 1.50
C LEU A 469 16.05 -28.28 0.19
N ASN A 470 16.17 -29.59 0.01
CA ASN A 470 16.89 -30.20 -1.11
C ASN A 470 16.04 -30.41 -2.37
N ASP A 471 14.72 -30.20 -2.32
CA ASP A 471 13.86 -30.37 -3.49
C ASP A 471 13.90 -29.14 -4.40
N PRO A 472 14.41 -29.26 -5.65
CA PRO A 472 14.50 -28.13 -6.57
C PRO A 472 13.15 -27.64 -7.10
N ASN A 473 12.08 -28.42 -6.93
CA ASN A 473 10.73 -28.06 -7.37
C ASN A 473 9.96 -27.25 -6.30
N GLU A 474 10.47 -27.18 -5.08
CA GLU A 474 9.84 -26.40 -4.02
C GLU A 474 10.10 -24.89 -4.22
N PRO A 475 9.12 -24.01 -3.91
CA PRO A 475 9.31 -22.57 -3.98
C PRO A 475 10.48 -22.09 -3.12
N PHE A 476 11.24 -21.11 -3.61
CA PHE A 476 12.36 -20.50 -2.88
C PHE A 476 12.00 -20.11 -1.44
N SER A 477 10.80 -19.58 -1.21
CA SER A 477 10.34 -19.15 0.10
C SER A 477 10.21 -20.31 1.10
N LEU A 478 9.65 -21.46 0.72
CA LEU A 478 9.62 -22.65 1.60
C LEU A 478 11.03 -23.17 1.87
N ARG A 479 11.87 -23.24 0.84
CA ARG A 479 13.26 -23.69 0.99
C ARG A 479 14.06 -22.75 1.91
N SER A 480 13.83 -21.44 1.80
CA SER A 480 14.41 -20.42 2.68
C SER A 480 13.90 -20.55 4.12
N SER A 481 12.60 -20.77 4.34
CA SER A 481 12.06 -21.02 5.68
C SER A 481 12.60 -22.32 6.27
N ALA A 482 12.83 -23.35 5.45
CA ALA A 482 13.48 -24.59 5.89
C ALA A 482 14.92 -24.37 6.37
N VAL A 483 15.69 -23.45 5.75
CA VAL A 483 17.01 -23.04 6.26
C VAL A 483 16.90 -22.49 7.68
N ASN A 484 15.98 -21.53 7.92
CA ASN A 484 15.79 -20.95 9.24
C ASN A 484 15.32 -22.02 10.26
N ALA A 485 14.42 -22.91 9.84
CA ALA A 485 13.93 -24.00 10.67
C ALA A 485 15.03 -24.98 11.08
N ILE A 486 15.95 -25.34 10.18
CA ILE A 486 17.09 -26.21 10.49
C ILE A 486 18.06 -25.50 11.45
N LEU A 487 18.35 -24.22 11.24
CA LEU A 487 19.25 -23.44 12.10
C LEU A 487 18.77 -23.39 13.55
N ASN A 488 17.46 -23.32 13.77
CA ASN A 488 16.87 -23.27 15.11
C ASN A 488 16.62 -24.68 15.70
N ALA A 489 15.95 -25.56 14.95
CA ALA A 489 15.42 -26.80 15.51
C ALA A 489 16.45 -27.94 15.60
N VAL A 490 17.54 -27.88 14.83
CA VAL A 490 18.58 -28.93 14.78
C VAL A 490 19.84 -28.43 15.50
N PRO A 491 20.32 -29.12 16.56
CA PRO A 491 21.46 -28.66 17.37
C PRO A 491 22.75 -28.37 16.57
N ASN A 492 23.03 -29.14 15.52
CA ASN A 492 24.13 -28.94 14.58
C ASN A 492 23.65 -28.41 13.21
N GLY A 493 22.58 -27.61 13.19
CA GLY A 493 21.92 -27.15 11.97
C GLY A 493 22.85 -26.45 10.97
N LYS A 494 23.84 -25.69 11.46
CA LYS A 494 24.85 -25.05 10.60
C LYS A 494 25.69 -26.07 9.82
N GLU A 495 26.13 -27.14 10.47
CA GLU A 495 26.87 -28.24 9.82
C GLU A 495 25.99 -28.95 8.80
N VAL A 496 24.77 -29.28 9.19
CA VAL A 496 23.78 -29.97 8.33
C VAL A 496 23.52 -29.19 7.04
N ILE A 497 23.30 -27.86 7.13
CA ILE A 497 23.10 -27.02 5.94
C ILE A 497 24.38 -26.93 5.10
N SER A 498 25.55 -26.82 5.73
CA SER A 498 26.83 -26.78 5.03
C SER A 498 27.10 -28.07 4.24
N ASP A 499 26.79 -29.23 4.82
CA ASP A 499 26.91 -30.52 4.16
C ASP A 499 25.89 -30.69 3.04
N ALA A 500 24.64 -30.25 3.23
CA ALA A 500 23.63 -30.19 2.17
C ALA A 500 24.08 -29.27 1.01
N PHE A 501 24.69 -28.13 1.33
CA PHE A 501 25.23 -27.22 0.33
C PHE A 501 26.34 -27.85 -0.49
N ARG A 502 27.33 -28.48 0.16
CA ARG A 502 28.46 -29.13 -0.52
C ARG A 502 28.03 -30.34 -1.36
N SER A 503 27.04 -31.10 -0.88
CA SER A 503 26.59 -32.33 -1.53
C SER A 503 25.66 -32.08 -2.73
N SER A 504 24.77 -31.10 -2.66
CA SER A 504 23.72 -30.92 -3.67
C SER A 504 23.39 -29.47 -4.02
N LEU A 505 23.41 -28.53 -3.07
CA LEU A 505 22.91 -27.16 -3.32
C LEU A 505 23.95 -26.20 -3.92
N ALA A 506 25.22 -26.59 -4.00
CA ALA A 506 26.28 -25.75 -4.56
C ALA A 506 25.99 -25.35 -6.02
N ASN A 507 25.30 -26.20 -6.77
CA ASN A 507 24.86 -25.97 -8.15
C ASN A 507 23.33 -25.81 -8.27
N ASP A 508 22.65 -25.45 -7.18
CA ASP A 508 21.20 -25.28 -7.18
C ASP A 508 20.76 -24.22 -8.21
N PRO A 509 19.69 -24.47 -8.99
CA PRO A 509 19.19 -23.49 -9.96
C PRO A 509 18.73 -22.18 -9.29
N SER A 510 18.32 -22.22 -8.01
CA SER A 510 17.96 -21.04 -7.23
C SER A 510 19.19 -20.38 -6.65
N ILE A 511 19.77 -19.44 -7.40
CA ILE A 511 20.88 -18.61 -6.92
C ILE A 511 20.47 -17.81 -5.66
N LYS A 512 19.19 -17.42 -5.54
CA LYS A 512 18.64 -16.76 -4.34
C LYS A 512 18.79 -17.64 -3.09
N LEU A 513 18.56 -18.95 -3.19
CA LEU A 513 18.74 -19.89 -2.06
C LEU A 513 20.21 -20.02 -1.66
N ARG A 514 21.10 -20.14 -2.65
CA ARG A 514 22.55 -20.21 -2.40
C ARG A 514 23.05 -18.98 -1.67
N ALA A 515 22.60 -17.79 -2.11
CA ALA A 515 22.91 -16.54 -1.41
C ALA A 515 22.40 -16.53 0.04
N LYS A 516 21.22 -17.11 0.30
CA LYS A 516 20.59 -17.09 1.63
C LYS A 516 21.42 -17.93 2.59
N ILE A 517 21.80 -19.13 2.15
CA ILE A 517 22.69 -20.02 2.91
C ILE A 517 24.05 -19.35 3.17
N ILE A 518 24.69 -18.79 2.13
CA ILE A 518 25.97 -18.09 2.28
C ILE A 518 25.85 -16.95 3.29
N SER A 519 24.78 -16.14 3.23
CA SER A 519 24.61 -15.01 4.15
C SER A 519 24.47 -15.41 5.62
N GLN A 520 23.80 -16.52 5.92
CA GLN A 520 23.50 -16.98 7.29
C GLN A 520 24.68 -17.73 7.93
N LEU A 521 25.51 -18.36 7.11
CA LEU A 521 26.65 -19.18 7.53
C LEU A 521 28.01 -18.54 7.20
N TYR A 522 27.99 -17.26 6.84
CA TYR A 522 29.20 -16.53 6.49
C TYR A 522 30.12 -16.39 7.70
N GLY A 523 31.42 -16.62 7.51
CA GLY A 523 32.43 -16.60 8.57
C GLY A 523 32.67 -17.95 9.24
N ASP A 524 31.62 -18.78 9.35
CA ASP A 524 31.74 -20.15 9.90
C ASP A 524 32.14 -21.15 8.81
N TYR A 525 31.39 -21.20 7.70
CA TYR A 525 31.60 -22.18 6.62
C TYR A 525 31.91 -21.56 5.26
N PHE A 526 31.59 -20.28 5.07
CA PHE A 526 31.79 -19.55 3.82
C PHE A 526 32.76 -18.38 3.99
N LYS A 527 33.49 -18.09 2.91
CA LYS A 527 34.58 -17.11 2.82
C LYS A 527 34.30 -16.11 1.67
N PRO A 528 35.12 -15.03 1.53
CA PRO A 528 34.97 -14.08 0.42
C PRO A 528 34.91 -14.72 -0.97
N ALA A 529 35.63 -15.84 -1.18
CA ALA A 529 35.63 -16.57 -2.44
C ALA A 529 34.24 -17.12 -2.83
N ASP A 530 33.43 -17.54 -1.86
CA ASP A 530 32.09 -18.09 -2.12
C ASP A 530 31.11 -17.00 -2.58
N VAL A 531 31.23 -15.79 -2.01
CA VAL A 531 30.47 -14.61 -2.43
C VAL A 531 30.84 -14.21 -3.87
N PHE A 532 32.13 -14.27 -4.21
CA PHE A 532 32.59 -14.03 -5.57
C PHE A 532 32.02 -15.07 -6.56
N LEU A 533 32.08 -16.37 -6.22
CA LEU A 533 31.55 -17.44 -7.06
C LEU A 533 30.04 -17.28 -7.29
N LEU A 534 29.28 -16.98 -6.23
CA LEU A 534 27.85 -16.71 -6.30
C LEU A 534 27.51 -15.55 -7.26
N LEU A 535 28.18 -14.41 -7.11
CA LEU A 535 27.92 -13.23 -7.96
C LEU A 535 28.41 -13.45 -9.40
N ASN A 536 29.47 -14.21 -9.59
CA ASN A 536 29.90 -14.63 -10.93
C ASN A 536 28.88 -15.58 -11.59
N ASP A 537 28.23 -16.46 -10.83
CA ASP A 537 27.15 -17.31 -11.35
C ASP A 537 25.90 -16.49 -11.72
N VAL A 538 25.58 -15.42 -10.98
CA VAL A 538 24.52 -14.46 -11.37
C VAL A 538 24.79 -13.91 -12.77
N LEU A 539 26.03 -13.52 -13.06
CA LEU A 539 26.42 -12.98 -14.38
C LEU A 539 26.35 -14.02 -15.50
N ARG A 540 26.54 -15.30 -15.18
CA ARG A 540 26.50 -16.42 -16.13
C ARG A 540 25.09 -17.00 -16.31
N ASN A 541 24.14 -16.62 -15.47
CA ASN A 541 22.77 -17.10 -15.56
C ASN A 541 22.11 -16.65 -16.87
N GLN A 542 21.44 -17.59 -17.55
CA GLN A 542 20.72 -17.33 -18.81
C GLN A 542 19.33 -16.73 -18.59
N GLY A 543 18.78 -16.78 -17.37
CA GLY A 543 17.56 -16.08 -16.99
C GLY A 543 17.83 -14.68 -16.44
N GLU A 544 16.95 -13.72 -16.73
CA GLU A 544 16.99 -12.41 -16.09
C GLU A 544 16.49 -12.48 -14.65
N LEU A 545 17.29 -11.99 -13.71
CA LEU A 545 16.92 -11.82 -12.30
C LEU A 545 16.28 -10.45 -12.07
N GLU A 546 15.43 -10.37 -11.04
CA GLU A 546 14.88 -9.10 -10.57
C GLU A 546 15.95 -8.27 -9.87
N VAL A 547 16.09 -7.01 -10.28
CA VAL A 547 17.08 -6.09 -9.71
C VAL A 547 16.72 -5.73 -8.27
N GLY A 548 17.71 -5.73 -7.38
CA GLY A 548 17.61 -5.64 -5.92
C GLY A 548 17.64 -7.00 -5.21
N SER A 549 17.42 -8.13 -5.87
CA SER A 549 17.17 -9.44 -5.21
C SER A 549 18.18 -9.89 -4.15
N PHE A 550 19.41 -9.39 -4.16
CA PHE A 550 20.51 -9.76 -3.27
C PHE A 550 21.00 -8.60 -2.38
N TYR A 551 20.24 -7.50 -2.22
CA TYR A 551 20.65 -6.39 -1.34
C TYR A 551 20.92 -6.83 0.10
N TRP A 552 20.07 -7.70 0.63
CA TRP A 552 20.20 -8.25 1.97
C TRP A 552 21.48 -9.09 2.14
N LEU A 553 22.09 -9.60 1.05
CA LEU A 553 23.39 -10.28 1.13
C LEU A 553 24.47 -9.29 1.57
N ALA A 554 24.52 -8.09 0.97
CA ALA A 554 25.48 -7.07 1.35
C ALA A 554 25.29 -6.61 2.81
N ASP A 555 24.03 -6.46 3.22
CA ASP A 555 23.68 -6.04 4.58
C ASP A 555 24.03 -7.12 5.63
N ALA A 556 23.96 -8.41 5.28
CA ALA A 556 24.32 -9.52 6.18
C ALA A 556 25.84 -9.70 6.38
N LEU A 557 26.67 -9.28 5.42
CA LEU A 557 28.12 -9.53 5.46
C LEU A 557 28.84 -8.61 6.47
N PRO A 558 29.71 -9.14 7.37
CA PRO A 558 30.42 -8.32 8.35
C PRO A 558 31.36 -7.30 7.70
N CYS A 559 31.39 -6.04 8.20
CA CYS A 559 32.23 -4.98 7.64
C CYS A 559 33.72 -5.36 7.55
N LYS A 560 34.22 -6.15 8.50
CA LYS A 560 35.61 -6.64 8.51
C LYS A 560 35.98 -7.49 7.29
N SER A 561 35.01 -8.15 6.67
CA SER A 561 35.23 -9.03 5.51
C SER A 561 35.00 -8.33 4.17
N ILE A 562 34.33 -7.18 4.16
CA ILE A 562 33.99 -6.43 2.94
C ILE A 562 35.24 -6.13 2.10
N PRO A 563 36.39 -5.66 2.66
CA PRO A 563 37.56 -5.36 1.84
C PRO A 563 38.05 -6.53 0.99
N SER A 564 38.11 -7.75 1.55
CA SER A 564 38.52 -8.96 0.81
C SER A 564 37.50 -9.39 -0.24
N ILE A 565 36.21 -9.14 0.00
CA ILE A 565 35.16 -9.39 -0.99
C ILE A 565 35.29 -8.41 -2.15
N LEU A 566 35.42 -7.10 -1.86
CA LEU A 566 35.58 -6.06 -2.88
C LEU A 566 36.82 -6.31 -3.75
N ASP A 567 37.94 -6.72 -3.16
CA ASP A 567 39.14 -7.13 -3.91
C ASP A 567 38.86 -8.28 -4.89
N SER A 568 38.06 -9.26 -4.46
CA SER A 568 37.67 -10.39 -5.30
C SER A 568 36.74 -9.93 -6.43
N LEU A 569 35.78 -9.04 -6.14
CA LEU A 569 34.82 -8.51 -7.11
C LEU A 569 35.47 -7.65 -8.20
N CYS A 570 36.63 -7.05 -7.94
CA CYS A 570 37.42 -6.37 -8.97
C CYS A 570 37.80 -7.28 -10.16
N ASN A 571 37.80 -8.61 -9.96
CA ASN A 571 38.13 -9.60 -10.97
C ASN A 571 36.91 -10.17 -11.72
N LEU A 572 35.72 -9.60 -11.53
CA LEU A 572 34.51 -10.07 -12.24
C LEU A 572 34.64 -9.89 -13.77
N PRO A 573 34.06 -10.81 -14.57
CA PRO A 573 34.16 -10.76 -16.03
C PRO A 573 33.41 -9.55 -16.59
N LYS A 574 34.10 -8.74 -17.41
CA LYS A 574 33.56 -7.52 -18.05
C LYS A 574 32.93 -7.78 -19.44
N ASN A 575 32.42 -8.99 -19.70
CA ASN A 575 32.05 -9.45 -21.05
C ASN A 575 30.73 -8.82 -21.56
N LYS A 576 30.63 -8.53 -22.86
CA LYS A 576 29.44 -7.93 -23.51
C LYS A 576 28.22 -8.88 -23.62
N LYS A 577 28.39 -10.19 -23.38
CA LYS A 577 27.33 -11.20 -23.47
C LYS A 577 26.46 -11.35 -22.21
N ILE A 578 26.68 -10.53 -21.18
CA ILE A 578 25.93 -10.59 -19.91
C ILE A 578 24.56 -9.92 -20.07
N LEU A 579 23.50 -10.55 -19.56
CA LEU A 579 22.16 -9.98 -19.54
C LEU A 579 22.10 -8.70 -18.71
N ARG A 580 21.41 -7.69 -19.23
CA ARG A 580 21.38 -6.33 -18.66
C ARG A 580 20.93 -6.32 -17.20
N ARG A 581 19.87 -7.05 -16.85
CA ARG A 581 19.34 -7.10 -15.47
C ARG A 581 20.30 -7.78 -14.49
N ASN A 582 20.94 -8.88 -14.89
CA ASN A 582 21.90 -9.58 -14.03
C ASN A 582 23.14 -8.73 -13.75
N ARG A 583 23.58 -7.94 -14.73
CA ARG A 583 24.65 -6.95 -14.52
C ARG A 583 24.26 -5.90 -13.48
N TYR A 584 23.05 -5.34 -13.59
CA TYR A 584 22.55 -4.35 -12.62
C TYR A 584 22.43 -4.92 -11.22
N GLU A 585 22.04 -6.18 -11.08
CA GLU A 585 21.97 -6.85 -9.79
C GLU A 585 23.34 -6.88 -9.09
N VAL A 586 24.37 -7.34 -9.80
CA VAL A 586 25.73 -7.43 -9.26
C VAL A 586 26.33 -6.05 -9.01
N GLU A 587 26.09 -5.08 -9.89
CA GLU A 587 26.45 -3.66 -9.69
C GLU A 587 25.86 -3.13 -8.38
N ALA A 588 24.61 -3.47 -8.11
CA ALA A 588 23.91 -2.95 -6.96
C ALA A 588 24.40 -3.58 -5.65
N VAL A 589 24.70 -4.89 -5.63
CA VAL A 589 25.38 -5.54 -4.49
C VAL A 589 26.78 -4.96 -4.25
N PHE A 590 27.56 -4.74 -5.32
CA PHE A 590 28.90 -4.13 -5.22
C PHE A 590 28.81 -2.71 -4.63
N SER A 591 27.94 -1.86 -5.18
CA SER A 591 27.73 -0.50 -4.70
C SER A 591 27.30 -0.46 -3.24
N ARG A 592 26.40 -1.37 -2.84
CA ARG A 592 25.91 -1.47 -1.45
C ARG A 592 27.01 -1.88 -0.47
N LEU A 593 27.85 -2.86 -0.82
CA LEU A 593 29.01 -3.26 -0.01
C LEU A 593 29.98 -2.10 0.20
N LEU A 594 30.25 -1.33 -0.87
CA LEU A 594 31.13 -0.17 -0.80
C LEU A 594 30.55 0.93 0.10
N LEU A 595 29.26 1.24 -0.05
CA LEU A 595 28.56 2.21 0.79
C LEU A 595 28.57 1.79 2.26
N LYS A 596 28.22 0.53 2.55
CA LYS A 596 28.25 -0.03 3.91
C LYS A 596 29.63 0.11 4.54
N PHE A 597 30.68 -0.24 3.79
CA PHE A 597 32.05 -0.07 4.25
C PHE A 597 32.37 1.40 4.53
N PHE A 598 32.01 2.34 3.66
CA PHE A 598 32.27 3.77 3.87
C PHE A 598 31.57 4.32 5.12
N VAL A 599 30.31 3.94 5.34
CA VAL A 599 29.51 4.39 6.49
C VAL A 599 30.02 3.79 7.80
N GLU A 600 30.33 2.49 7.84
CA GLU A 600 30.72 1.81 9.09
C GLU A 600 32.21 2.01 9.45
N SER A 601 33.10 2.11 8.46
CA SER A 601 34.54 2.27 8.69
C SER A 601 35.03 3.71 8.63
N GLY A 602 34.20 4.66 8.14
CA GLY A 602 34.63 6.05 7.96
C GLY A 602 35.78 6.21 6.97
N LEU A 603 35.81 5.39 5.90
CA LEU A 603 36.88 5.36 4.89
C LEU A 603 38.26 4.95 5.44
N SER A 604 38.32 4.16 6.52
CA SER A 604 39.57 3.76 7.19
C SER A 604 40.36 2.65 6.47
N GLU A 605 40.72 2.86 5.20
CA GLU A 605 41.53 1.92 4.41
C GLU A 605 42.58 2.64 3.55
N LYS A 606 43.52 1.86 2.99
CA LYS A 606 44.57 2.42 2.11
C LYS A 606 43.95 3.09 0.87
N PRO A 607 44.32 4.34 0.53
CA PRO A 607 43.77 5.05 -0.62
C PRO A 607 43.89 4.27 -1.94
N GLU A 608 44.97 3.52 -2.13
CA GLU A 608 45.20 2.69 -3.32
C GLU A 608 44.14 1.62 -3.50
N ARG A 609 43.68 1.03 -2.39
CA ARG A 609 42.71 -0.06 -2.39
C ARG A 609 41.30 0.47 -2.66
N ILE A 610 40.93 1.59 -2.02
CA ILE A 610 39.64 2.26 -2.26
C ILE A 610 39.55 2.76 -3.71
N TRP A 611 40.63 3.37 -4.22
CA TRP A 611 40.72 3.80 -5.62
C TRP A 611 40.53 2.62 -6.58
N HIS A 612 41.12 1.47 -6.28
CA HIS A 612 40.97 0.26 -7.07
C HIS A 612 39.52 -0.21 -7.12
N TRP A 613 38.81 -0.25 -5.98
CA TRP A 613 37.40 -0.63 -5.92
C TRP A 613 36.49 0.32 -6.70
N LEU A 614 36.65 1.64 -6.54
CA LEU A 614 35.88 2.65 -7.26
C LEU A 614 36.09 2.55 -8.78
N THR A 615 37.34 2.32 -9.21
CA THR A 615 37.69 2.14 -10.62
C THR A 615 37.06 0.87 -11.18
N ALA A 616 37.14 -0.25 -10.43
CA ALA A 616 36.53 -1.51 -10.84
C ALA A 616 35.01 -1.40 -10.98
N LEU A 617 34.35 -0.72 -10.03
CA LEU A 617 32.92 -0.44 -10.10
C LEU A 617 32.59 0.41 -11.33
N TYR A 618 33.34 1.49 -11.59
CA TYR A 618 33.13 2.33 -12.78
C TYR A 618 33.26 1.54 -14.10
N ASP A 619 34.34 0.76 -14.24
CA ASP A 619 34.56 -0.09 -15.41
C ASP A 619 33.44 -1.13 -15.58
N PHE A 620 32.89 -1.63 -14.47
CA PHE A 620 31.80 -2.58 -14.48
C PHE A 620 30.45 -1.96 -14.85
N CYS A 621 30.22 -0.66 -14.64
CA CYS A 621 28.88 -0.02 -14.79
C CYS A 621 28.68 0.79 -16.07
N HIS A 622 29.75 1.22 -16.77
CA HIS A 622 29.71 2.08 -17.97
C HIS A 622 28.58 3.15 -17.95
N HIS A 623 28.79 4.21 -17.16
CA HIS A 623 27.94 5.42 -17.08
C HIS A 623 26.59 5.31 -16.34
N SER A 624 26.24 4.15 -15.77
CA SER A 624 25.12 4.05 -14.81
C SER A 624 25.53 4.66 -13.45
N TYR A 625 24.67 5.53 -12.88
CA TYR A 625 24.87 6.07 -11.52
C TYR A 625 24.54 5.07 -10.41
N GLY A 626 24.05 3.86 -10.72
CA GLY A 626 23.66 2.85 -9.75
C GLY A 626 22.56 3.32 -8.76
N PHE A 627 22.06 2.41 -7.93
CA PHE A 627 21.06 2.76 -6.90
C PHE A 627 21.65 3.58 -5.74
N ASP A 628 22.86 3.23 -5.28
CA ASP A 628 23.53 3.85 -4.13
C ASP A 628 24.55 4.96 -4.51
N GLY A 629 24.71 5.29 -5.80
CA GLY A 629 25.78 6.17 -6.26
C GLY A 629 25.75 7.59 -5.68
N LYS A 630 24.55 8.13 -5.40
CA LYS A 630 24.41 9.43 -4.72
C LYS A 630 24.89 9.39 -3.27
N ALA A 631 24.60 8.30 -2.56
CA ALA A 631 25.02 8.13 -1.16
C ALA A 631 26.54 7.94 -1.06
N ILE A 632 27.12 7.14 -1.97
CA ILE A 632 28.58 6.98 -2.09
C ILE A 632 29.23 8.34 -2.40
N GLY A 633 28.66 9.10 -3.35
CA GLY A 633 29.13 10.44 -3.68
C GLY A 633 29.12 11.39 -2.48
N LYS A 634 28.08 11.35 -1.65
CA LYS A 634 28.00 12.13 -0.41
C LYS A 634 29.12 11.75 0.58
N CYS A 635 29.33 10.46 0.85
CA CYS A 635 30.42 10.01 1.73
C CYS A 635 31.81 10.47 1.24
N LEU A 636 32.03 10.47 -0.08
CA LEU A 636 33.28 10.92 -0.66
C LEU A 636 33.47 12.44 -0.57
N SER A 637 32.39 13.23 -0.70
CA SER A 637 32.45 14.69 -0.59
C SER A 637 32.91 15.17 0.78
N ASP A 638 32.68 14.39 1.82
CA ASP A 638 33.13 14.69 3.19
C ASP A 638 34.65 14.45 3.40
N ALA A 639 35.36 13.90 2.40
CA ALA A 639 36.79 13.56 2.48
C ALA A 639 37.64 14.12 1.30
N PRO A 640 37.71 15.45 1.11
CA PRO A 640 38.39 16.05 -0.06
C PRO A 640 39.88 15.72 -0.15
N GLN A 641 40.59 15.55 0.96
CA GLN A 641 42.02 15.18 0.97
C GLN A 641 42.27 13.77 0.41
N LEU A 642 41.34 12.83 0.68
CA LEU A 642 41.40 11.49 0.10
C LEU A 642 41.16 11.53 -1.41
N LEU A 643 40.23 12.37 -1.87
CA LEU A 643 39.97 12.58 -3.30
C LEU A 643 41.17 13.18 -4.05
N LEU A 644 41.92 14.09 -3.42
CA LEU A 644 43.18 14.58 -3.98
C LEU A 644 44.24 13.47 -4.05
N THR A 645 44.29 12.57 -3.06
CA THR A 645 45.15 11.38 -3.12
C THR A 645 44.73 10.44 -4.25
N PHE A 646 43.43 10.27 -4.50
CA PHE A 646 42.94 9.51 -5.65
C PHE A 646 43.32 10.15 -6.98
N PHE A 647 43.31 11.49 -7.06
CA PHE A 647 43.77 12.21 -8.24
C PHE A 647 45.25 11.92 -8.53
N GLU A 648 46.11 11.91 -7.51
CA GLU A 648 47.52 11.51 -7.63
C GLU A 648 47.67 10.05 -8.12
N LEU A 649 46.89 9.13 -7.56
CA LEU A 649 46.88 7.73 -7.98
C LEU A 649 46.39 7.53 -9.42
N ALA A 650 45.40 8.32 -9.84
CA ALA A 650 44.90 8.34 -11.21
C ALA A 650 45.97 8.88 -12.16
N LEU A 651 46.61 9.99 -11.79
CA LEU A 651 47.65 10.66 -12.55
C LEU A 651 48.88 9.75 -12.76
N ASN A 652 49.32 9.04 -11.72
CA ASN A 652 50.45 8.11 -11.80
C ASN A 652 50.19 6.93 -12.75
N LYS A 653 48.92 6.61 -13.03
CA LYS A 653 48.50 5.57 -13.98
C LYS A 653 47.98 6.13 -15.31
N ALA A 654 47.95 7.45 -15.46
CA ALA A 654 47.40 8.10 -16.64
C ALA A 654 48.31 7.84 -17.86
N ASN A 655 47.68 7.55 -19.00
CA ASN A 655 48.41 7.59 -20.25
C ASN A 655 48.55 9.06 -20.68
N MET A 656 49.76 9.60 -20.63
CA MET A 656 50.04 11.00 -20.97
C MET A 656 49.84 11.32 -22.46
N ASP A 657 49.51 10.32 -23.28
CA ASP A 657 49.13 10.48 -24.69
C ASP A 657 47.59 10.49 -24.89
N GLU A 658 46.80 10.26 -23.84
CA GLU A 658 45.33 10.34 -23.87
C GLU A 658 44.85 11.80 -23.67
N PRO A 659 43.71 12.23 -24.27
CA PRO A 659 43.20 13.57 -24.05
C PRO A 659 42.94 13.87 -22.57
N SER A 660 43.53 14.95 -22.06
CA SER A 660 43.41 15.40 -20.66
C SER A 660 41.95 15.59 -20.21
N GLY A 661 41.06 16.03 -21.11
CA GLY A 661 39.62 16.10 -20.85
C GLY A 661 38.95 14.74 -20.65
N TYR A 662 39.38 13.68 -21.37
CA TYR A 662 38.87 12.34 -21.15
C TYR A 662 39.39 11.74 -19.83
N PHE A 663 40.66 11.97 -19.49
CA PHE A 663 41.21 11.61 -18.17
C PHE A 663 40.39 12.25 -17.05
N LEU A 664 40.12 13.56 -17.14
CA LEU A 664 39.32 14.29 -16.16
C LEU A 664 37.88 13.76 -16.09
N TYR A 665 37.23 13.56 -17.23
CA TYR A 665 35.88 13.00 -17.30
C TYR A 665 35.82 11.61 -16.62
N LYS A 666 36.78 10.73 -16.91
CA LYS A 666 36.88 9.41 -16.30
C LYS A 666 37.09 9.52 -14.79
N PHE A 667 38.05 10.34 -14.35
CA PHE A 667 38.33 10.57 -12.92
C PHE A 667 37.08 11.06 -12.19
N LYS A 668 36.42 12.10 -12.69
CA LYS A 668 35.21 12.70 -12.11
C LYS A 668 34.08 11.70 -11.98
N ASN A 669 33.87 10.84 -12.98
CA ASN A 669 32.86 9.80 -12.89
C ASN A 669 33.21 8.70 -11.89
N ILE A 670 34.49 8.30 -11.76
CA ILE A 670 34.93 7.32 -10.74
C ILE A 670 34.63 7.86 -9.34
N ILE A 671 34.95 9.12 -9.07
CA ILE A 671 34.69 9.77 -7.78
C ILE A 671 33.27 10.35 -7.64
N ARG A 672 32.35 10.03 -8.56
CA ARG A 672 30.95 10.49 -8.55
C ARG A 672 30.77 12.02 -8.42
N HIS A 673 31.67 12.78 -9.05
CA HIS A 673 31.70 14.24 -9.03
C HIS A 673 31.82 14.86 -7.62
N SER A 674 32.31 14.08 -6.64
CA SER A 674 32.37 14.50 -5.23
C SER A 674 33.42 15.56 -4.90
N LEU A 675 34.39 15.81 -5.80
CA LEU A 675 35.44 16.81 -5.60
C LEU A 675 35.11 18.10 -6.38
N PRO A 676 34.89 19.24 -5.71
CA PRO A 676 34.73 20.54 -6.36
C PRO A 676 35.91 20.93 -7.26
N ASN A 677 35.62 21.58 -8.40
CA ASN A 677 36.64 21.99 -9.37
C ASN A 677 37.62 23.03 -8.82
N ASN A 678 37.16 23.96 -7.99
CA ASN A 678 38.01 24.95 -7.34
C ASN A 678 39.08 24.30 -6.43
N ILE A 679 38.72 23.31 -5.62
CA ILE A 679 39.67 22.59 -4.75
C ILE A 679 40.74 21.87 -5.57
N LEU A 680 40.33 21.17 -6.64
CA LEU A 680 41.24 20.47 -7.53
C LEU A 680 42.19 21.45 -8.26
N ALA A 681 41.65 22.56 -8.75
CA ALA A 681 42.39 23.62 -9.41
C ALA A 681 43.46 24.25 -8.50
N THR A 682 43.08 24.63 -7.27
CA THR A 682 44.03 25.16 -6.27
C THR A 682 45.13 24.15 -5.94
N TYR A 683 44.78 22.86 -5.84
CA TYR A 683 45.75 21.80 -5.59
C TYR A 683 46.76 21.63 -6.74
N ILE A 684 46.29 21.57 -7.98
CA ILE A 684 47.16 21.45 -9.16
C ILE A 684 48.11 22.65 -9.24
N LEU A 685 47.59 23.87 -9.07
CA LEU A 685 48.40 25.10 -9.09
C LEU A 685 49.48 25.09 -7.99
N ALA A 686 49.12 24.69 -6.76
CA ALA A 686 50.07 24.59 -5.65
C ALA A 686 51.16 23.54 -5.92
N LYS A 687 50.84 22.45 -6.63
CA LYS A 687 51.81 21.41 -7.01
C LYS A 687 52.78 21.91 -8.09
N LEU A 688 52.25 22.57 -9.13
CA LEU A 688 53.06 23.13 -10.21
C LEU A 688 54.00 24.24 -9.70
N ARG A 689 53.55 25.11 -8.77
CA ARG A 689 54.39 26.15 -8.15
C ARG A 689 55.63 25.64 -7.42
N LYS A 690 55.62 24.39 -6.96
CA LYS A 690 56.75 23.79 -6.24
C LYS A 690 57.84 23.25 -7.17
N LYS A 691 57.63 23.28 -8.49
CA LYS A 691 58.56 22.76 -9.49
C LYS A 691 59.40 23.90 -10.08
N MET A 692 60.71 23.68 -10.18
CA MET A 692 61.62 24.57 -10.94
C MET A 692 61.84 24.10 -12.37
N ILE A 693 61.62 22.81 -12.64
CA ILE A 693 61.77 22.18 -13.96
C ILE A 693 60.54 21.30 -14.18
N PHE A 694 59.87 21.46 -15.33
CA PHE A 694 58.64 20.75 -15.67
C PHE A 694 58.91 19.50 -16.51
N GLU A 695 58.30 18.39 -16.12
CA GLU A 695 58.32 17.11 -16.82
C GLU A 695 57.02 16.88 -17.61
N LYS A 696 56.96 15.80 -18.41
CA LYS A 696 55.77 15.45 -19.23
C LYS A 696 54.47 15.45 -18.41
N VAL A 697 54.52 14.96 -17.17
CA VAL A 697 53.36 14.92 -16.27
C VAL A 697 52.90 16.32 -15.81
N ASP A 698 53.82 17.27 -15.67
CA ASP A 698 53.51 18.63 -15.22
C ASP A 698 52.80 19.42 -16.33
N TYR A 699 53.23 19.23 -17.60
CA TYR A 699 52.52 19.75 -18.77
C TYR A 699 51.10 19.16 -18.88
N PHE A 700 50.95 17.84 -18.69
CA PHE A 700 49.65 17.18 -18.67
C PHE A 700 48.75 17.69 -17.53
N LEU A 701 49.31 17.91 -16.34
CA LEU A 701 48.60 18.51 -15.21
C LEU A 701 48.11 19.93 -15.51
N TYR A 702 48.94 20.74 -16.18
CA TYR A 702 48.54 22.08 -16.62
C TYR A 702 47.44 22.03 -17.69
N GLU A 703 47.41 21.01 -18.55
CA GLU A 703 46.29 20.76 -19.44
C GLU A 703 45.00 20.39 -18.70
N VAL A 704 45.07 19.47 -17.73
CA VAL A 704 43.93 19.09 -16.88
C VAL A 704 43.40 20.32 -16.14
N PHE A 705 44.28 21.20 -15.66
CA PHE A 705 43.90 22.46 -15.02
C PHE A 705 43.13 23.37 -15.98
N GLY A 706 43.57 23.49 -17.24
CA GLY A 706 42.85 24.24 -18.27
C GLY A 706 41.45 23.69 -18.59
N ASN A 707 41.21 22.38 -18.43
CA ASN A 707 39.88 21.81 -18.67
C ASN A 707 38.85 22.17 -17.57
N ILE A 708 39.29 22.56 -16.37
CA ILE A 708 38.38 22.92 -15.25
C ILE A 708 38.35 24.42 -14.94
N ILE A 709 39.27 25.21 -15.49
CA ILE A 709 39.42 26.63 -15.11
C ILE A 709 38.21 27.48 -15.50
N PHE A 710 37.47 27.11 -16.55
CA PHE A 710 36.27 27.83 -17.00
C PHE A 710 35.16 27.89 -15.94
N GLU A 711 35.15 26.98 -14.96
CA GLU A 711 34.22 26.98 -13.84
C GLU A 711 34.80 27.63 -12.56
N CYS A 712 36.05 28.12 -12.62
CA CYS A 712 36.83 28.61 -11.48
C CYS A 712 37.36 30.04 -11.73
N ASN A 713 36.45 31.01 -11.89
CA ASN A 713 36.77 32.40 -12.26
C ASN A 713 37.85 33.06 -11.37
N ASP A 714 37.84 32.78 -10.06
CA ASP A 714 38.69 33.45 -9.08
C ASP A 714 40.19 33.11 -9.21
N ILE A 715 40.54 32.06 -9.94
CA ILE A 715 41.92 31.55 -10.12
C ILE A 715 42.36 31.53 -11.59
N PHE A 716 41.53 32.06 -12.50
CA PHE A 716 41.81 32.10 -13.94
C PHE A 716 43.07 32.92 -14.26
N GLU A 717 43.20 34.10 -13.68
CA GLU A 717 44.38 34.96 -13.86
C GLU A 717 45.67 34.25 -13.41
N GLU A 718 45.60 33.48 -12.32
CA GLU A 718 46.75 32.72 -11.84
C GLU A 718 47.12 31.58 -12.80
N TYR A 719 46.15 30.86 -13.36
CA TYR A 719 46.38 29.87 -14.42
C TYR A 719 47.01 30.50 -15.67
N TYR A 720 46.43 31.61 -16.14
CA TYR A 720 46.84 32.28 -17.36
C TYR A 720 48.28 32.80 -17.25
N ASN A 721 48.62 33.42 -16.13
CA ASN A 721 49.95 33.97 -15.90
C ASN A 721 51.00 32.90 -15.55
N PHE A 722 50.61 31.73 -15.05
CA PHE A 722 51.55 30.65 -14.68
C PHE A 722 52.36 30.11 -15.87
N ALA A 723 51.81 30.16 -17.08
CA ALA A 723 52.55 29.72 -18.28
C ALA A 723 53.66 30.69 -18.70
N ASN A 724 53.66 31.95 -18.24
CA ASN A 724 54.61 32.96 -18.72
C ASN A 724 56.06 32.54 -18.44
N GLY A 725 56.87 32.47 -19.50
CA GLY A 725 58.29 32.14 -19.40
C GLY A 725 58.65 30.67 -19.61
N ASP A 726 57.68 29.79 -19.89
CA ASP A 726 57.91 28.42 -20.37
C ASP A 726 57.20 28.18 -21.71
N GLU A 727 57.98 28.00 -22.78
CA GLU A 727 57.46 27.91 -24.15
C GLU A 727 56.41 26.81 -24.35
N LYS A 728 56.54 25.67 -23.65
CA LYS A 728 55.59 24.55 -23.78
C LYS A 728 54.30 24.80 -23.01
N LEU A 729 54.37 25.39 -21.81
CA LEU A 729 53.17 25.79 -21.07
C LEU A 729 52.43 26.91 -21.80
N GLU A 730 53.14 27.84 -22.45
CA GLU A 730 52.52 28.88 -23.27
C GLU A 730 51.79 28.30 -24.48
N GLN A 731 52.36 27.28 -25.14
CA GLN A 731 51.68 26.55 -26.22
C GLN A 731 50.42 25.83 -25.73
N ILE A 732 50.48 25.18 -24.56
CA ILE A 732 49.31 24.51 -23.95
C ILE A 732 48.24 25.52 -23.56
N ARG A 733 48.62 26.61 -22.89
CA ARG A 733 47.71 27.71 -22.53
C ARG A 733 47.06 28.26 -23.78
N SER A 734 47.84 28.56 -24.81
CA SER A 734 47.31 29.01 -26.09
C SER A 734 46.30 28.00 -26.61
N ARG A 735 46.63 26.72 -26.75
CA ARG A 735 45.69 25.68 -27.23
C ARG A 735 44.42 25.53 -26.37
N ASN A 736 44.50 25.66 -25.05
CA ASN A 736 43.35 25.50 -24.15
C ASN A 736 42.49 26.78 -24.07
N CYS A 737 43.09 27.96 -24.23
CA CYS A 737 42.42 29.25 -24.29
C CYS A 737 42.06 29.67 -25.73
N PHE A 738 42.45 28.87 -26.73
CA PHE A 738 42.27 29.11 -28.15
C PHE A 738 41.61 27.90 -28.80
N ASN A 739 40.31 28.01 -29.03
CA ASN A 739 39.58 27.03 -29.81
C ASN A 739 39.60 27.47 -31.28
N VAL A 740 40.33 26.75 -32.15
CA VAL A 740 40.10 26.87 -33.60
C VAL A 740 38.78 26.17 -33.85
N LEU A 741 37.73 26.95 -34.04
CA LEU A 741 36.45 26.43 -34.51
C LEU A 741 36.71 25.64 -35.80
N GLU A 742 36.56 24.31 -35.77
CA GLU A 742 36.68 23.45 -36.96
C GLU A 742 35.77 23.97 -38.07
N GLU A 743 36.05 23.69 -39.35
CA GLU A 743 35.26 24.25 -40.45
C GLU A 743 33.76 23.92 -40.29
N TRP A 744 33.38 22.74 -39.79
CA TRP A 744 31.98 22.46 -39.47
C TRP A 744 31.49 23.18 -38.20
N HIS A 745 32.33 23.50 -37.23
CA HIS A 745 31.98 24.31 -36.05
C HIS A 745 31.91 25.80 -36.41
N LEU A 746 32.73 26.28 -37.35
CA LEU A 746 32.62 27.56 -38.03
C LEU A 746 31.46 27.55 -39.00
N GLU A 747 31.08 26.45 -39.64
CA GLU A 747 29.90 26.32 -40.50
C GLU A 747 28.65 26.08 -39.67
N ASN A 748 28.74 25.59 -38.44
CA ASN A 748 27.64 25.40 -37.50
C ASN A 748 27.52 26.58 -36.54
N ILE A 749 28.57 27.39 -36.34
CA ILE A 749 28.52 28.74 -35.75
C ILE A 749 28.30 29.78 -36.85
N GLN A 750 28.71 29.56 -38.09
CA GLN A 750 28.26 30.32 -39.24
C GLN A 750 26.88 29.85 -39.62
N GLU A 751 26.44 28.61 -39.47
CA GLU A 751 25.03 28.22 -39.64
C GLU A 751 24.26 28.63 -38.40
N LYS A 752 24.77 28.56 -37.17
CA LYS A 752 24.04 29.11 -36.02
C LYS A 752 24.04 30.62 -36.01
N SER A 753 25.09 31.30 -36.49
CA SER A 753 25.14 32.75 -36.63
C SER A 753 24.56 33.23 -37.96
N LYS A 754 24.48 32.42 -39.01
CA LYS A 754 23.72 32.67 -40.24
C LYS A 754 22.27 32.34 -39.98
N ASN A 755 21.92 31.26 -39.29
CA ASN A 755 20.57 31.00 -38.79
C ASN A 755 20.22 32.03 -37.70
N GLN A 756 21.10 32.47 -36.79
CA GLN A 756 20.78 33.58 -35.88
C GLN A 756 20.74 34.91 -36.60
N ARG A 757 21.62 35.20 -37.58
CA ARG A 757 21.56 36.44 -38.38
C ARG A 757 20.42 36.39 -39.39
N GLU A 758 20.00 35.23 -39.88
CA GLU A 758 18.85 35.01 -40.77
C GLU A 758 17.58 34.96 -39.95
N THR A 759 17.59 34.45 -38.72
CA THR A 759 16.47 34.54 -37.78
C THR A 759 16.37 35.95 -37.24
N GLU A 760 17.46 36.64 -36.93
CA GLU A 760 17.48 38.06 -36.57
C GLU A 760 17.21 38.94 -37.79
N ALA A 761 17.67 38.60 -38.99
CA ALA A 761 17.34 39.35 -40.22
C ALA A 761 15.92 39.07 -40.66
N ARG A 762 15.41 37.84 -40.56
CA ARG A 762 13.98 37.51 -40.72
C ARG A 762 13.18 38.20 -39.63
N LYS A 763 13.62 38.24 -38.38
CA LYS A 763 12.96 38.97 -37.28
C LYS A 763 12.97 40.46 -37.57
N ARG A 764 14.09 41.06 -38.01
CA ARG A 764 14.18 42.46 -38.44
C ARG A 764 13.38 42.76 -39.70
N GLN A 765 13.27 41.81 -40.63
CA GLN A 765 12.52 41.94 -41.87
C GLN A 765 11.02 41.79 -41.61
N ILE A 766 10.60 40.77 -40.87
CA ILE A 766 9.23 40.63 -40.35
C ILE A 766 8.88 41.84 -39.50
N THR A 767 9.75 42.32 -38.61
CA THR A 767 9.53 43.55 -37.82
C THR A 767 9.38 44.78 -38.71
N ARG A 768 10.17 44.89 -39.80
CA ARG A 768 10.04 45.96 -40.80
C ARG A 768 8.74 45.86 -41.62
N ASP A 769 8.41 44.68 -42.12
CA ASP A 769 7.19 44.42 -42.88
C ASP A 769 5.94 44.65 -42.01
N LEU A 770 5.99 44.25 -40.72
CA LEU A 770 4.95 44.53 -39.74
C LEU A 770 4.90 46.01 -39.36
N SER A 771 6.03 46.72 -39.28
CA SER A 771 6.04 48.16 -38.98
C SER A 771 5.53 49.01 -40.13
N GLU A 772 5.80 48.64 -41.38
CA GLU A 772 5.21 49.25 -42.58
C GLU A 772 3.68 49.06 -42.63
N HIS A 773 3.17 48.02 -41.99
CA HIS A 773 1.73 47.73 -41.90
C HIS A 773 1.16 47.93 -40.49
N LYS A 774 1.86 48.67 -39.62
CA LYS A 774 1.49 48.85 -38.20
C LYS A 774 0.06 49.32 -38.00
N GLU A 775 -0.39 50.33 -38.76
CA GLU A 775 -1.77 50.83 -38.65
C GLU A 775 -2.81 49.85 -39.21
N SER A 776 -2.43 49.01 -40.18
CA SER A 776 -3.27 47.94 -40.72
C SER A 776 -3.39 46.76 -39.75
N ILE A 777 -2.33 46.47 -38.97
CA ILE A 777 -2.33 45.51 -37.87
C ILE A 777 -3.19 46.04 -36.72
N ARG A 778 -2.95 47.28 -36.29
CA ARG A 778 -3.70 47.96 -35.22
C ARG A 778 -5.19 48.04 -35.50
N SER A 779 -5.57 48.31 -36.75
CA SER A 779 -6.98 48.35 -37.17
C SER A 779 -7.59 46.97 -37.46
N GLY A 780 -6.86 45.86 -37.27
CA GLY A 780 -7.38 44.51 -37.44
C GLY A 780 -7.56 44.04 -38.89
N HIS A 781 -7.01 44.76 -39.88
CA HIS A 781 -7.15 44.44 -41.31
C HIS A 781 -6.05 43.49 -41.81
N HIS A 782 -4.87 43.49 -41.19
CA HIS A 782 -3.74 42.66 -41.62
C HIS A 782 -3.78 41.23 -41.00
N LEU A 783 -4.73 40.41 -41.45
CA LEU A 783 -5.06 39.10 -40.86
C LEU A 783 -3.88 38.10 -40.80
N SER A 784 -3.01 38.06 -41.82
CA SER A 784 -1.86 37.14 -41.84
C SER A 784 -0.87 37.42 -40.71
N ALA A 785 -0.57 38.70 -40.47
CA ALA A 785 0.26 39.16 -39.36
C ALA A 785 -0.38 38.83 -38.01
N LEU A 786 -1.66 39.14 -37.84
CA LEU A 786 -2.37 38.88 -36.59
C LEU A 786 -2.43 37.39 -36.27
N GLY A 787 -2.60 36.53 -37.29
CA GLY A 787 -2.48 35.08 -37.11
C GLY A 787 -1.10 34.62 -36.69
N TRP A 788 -0.05 35.22 -37.25
CA TRP A 788 1.32 34.93 -36.85
C TRP A 788 1.61 35.37 -35.41
N LEU A 789 1.16 36.56 -35.01
CA LEU A 789 1.27 37.07 -33.64
C LEU A 789 0.50 36.19 -32.64
N ALA A 790 -0.71 35.76 -32.99
CA ALA A 790 -1.51 34.89 -32.13
C ALA A 790 -0.88 33.50 -31.90
N TYR A 791 -0.09 32.98 -32.85
CA TYR A 791 0.63 31.72 -32.64
C TYR A 791 1.77 31.87 -31.62
N HIS A 792 2.48 33.00 -31.61
CA HIS A 792 3.46 33.34 -30.57
C HIS A 792 2.78 33.58 -29.22
N TYR A 793 1.65 34.29 -29.22
CA TYR A 793 0.83 34.51 -28.04
C TYR A 793 0.49 33.19 -27.33
N PHE A 794 0.09 32.16 -28.09
CA PHE A 794 -0.26 30.85 -27.56
C PHE A 794 0.91 29.86 -27.43
N GLY A 795 2.15 30.27 -27.75
CA GLY A 795 3.32 29.41 -27.64
C GLY A 795 3.30 28.19 -28.57
N LEU A 796 2.66 28.31 -29.74
CA LEU A 796 2.48 27.22 -30.71
C LEU A 796 3.72 26.98 -31.60
N PHE A 797 4.73 27.83 -31.53
CA PHE A 797 6.02 27.62 -32.20
C PHE A 797 7.00 26.90 -31.28
N ILE A 798 7.82 26.00 -31.84
CA ILE A 798 8.89 25.27 -31.11
C ILE A 798 9.86 26.25 -30.43
N GLU A 799 10.03 27.44 -31.00
CA GLU A 799 10.92 28.51 -30.53
C GLU A 799 10.31 29.37 -29.41
N SER A 800 9.04 29.19 -29.06
CA SER A 800 8.38 29.99 -28.02
C SER A 800 8.76 29.51 -26.61
N GLN A 801 9.27 30.42 -25.79
CA GLN A 801 9.57 30.15 -24.37
C GLN A 801 8.27 30.03 -23.58
N LYS A 802 7.89 28.81 -23.20
CA LYS A 802 6.63 28.52 -22.50
C LYS A 802 6.56 29.11 -21.09
N GLU A 803 7.69 29.52 -20.53
CA GLU A 803 7.82 30.16 -19.21
C GLU A 803 7.41 31.65 -19.21
N LEU A 804 7.41 32.31 -20.38
CA LEU A 804 7.00 33.71 -20.53
C LEU A 804 5.48 33.87 -20.64
N THR A 805 4.93 34.99 -20.18
CA THR A 805 3.51 35.30 -20.35
C THR A 805 3.14 35.49 -21.84
N PRO A 806 1.87 35.35 -22.24
CA PRO A 806 1.45 35.50 -23.64
C PRO A 806 1.88 36.82 -24.30
N ILE A 807 1.81 37.93 -23.57
CA ILE A 807 2.26 39.26 -24.05
C ILE A 807 3.78 39.33 -24.13
N GLU A 808 4.50 38.79 -23.13
CA GLU A 808 5.97 38.74 -23.16
C GLU A 808 6.49 37.90 -24.32
N ARG A 809 5.79 36.83 -24.70
CA ARG A 809 6.13 36.03 -25.90
C ARG A 809 6.03 36.84 -27.19
N ILE A 810 5.07 37.76 -27.32
CA ILE A 810 4.99 38.65 -28.47
C ILE A 810 6.08 39.73 -28.38
N ARG A 811 6.23 40.35 -27.21
CA ARG A 811 7.22 41.40 -26.93
C ARG A 811 8.63 40.96 -27.26
N ASP A 812 9.01 39.76 -26.84
CA ASP A 812 10.30 39.16 -27.15
C ASP A 812 10.54 39.06 -28.66
N GLN A 813 9.48 38.86 -29.46
CA GLN A 813 9.59 38.63 -30.90
C GLN A 813 9.57 39.89 -31.77
N ILE A 814 8.82 40.93 -31.39
CA ILE A 814 8.61 42.11 -32.25
C ILE A 814 8.83 43.46 -31.54
N GLY A 815 9.16 43.45 -30.24
CA GLY A 815 9.40 44.67 -29.45
C GLY A 815 8.12 45.36 -28.98
N GLU A 816 8.25 46.30 -28.04
CA GLU A 816 7.12 46.92 -27.32
C GLU A 816 6.12 47.63 -28.24
N GLU A 817 6.63 48.36 -29.23
CA GLU A 817 5.82 49.27 -30.06
C GLU A 817 4.90 48.54 -31.05
N LEU A 818 5.32 47.38 -31.55
CA LEU A 818 4.46 46.53 -32.39
C LEU A 818 3.61 45.59 -31.54
N THR A 819 4.02 45.30 -30.31
CA THR A 819 3.23 44.48 -29.37
C THR A 819 1.94 45.20 -29.00
N SER A 820 2.00 46.51 -28.71
CA SER A 820 0.78 47.31 -28.48
C SER A 820 -0.13 47.35 -29.70
N ALA A 821 0.42 47.56 -30.90
CA ALA A 821 -0.35 47.51 -32.15
C ALA A 821 -0.97 46.11 -32.42
N GLY A 822 -0.29 45.03 -32.04
CA GLY A 822 -0.79 43.67 -32.14
C GLY A 822 -1.93 43.37 -31.18
N ILE A 823 -1.83 43.82 -29.92
CA ILE A 823 -2.88 43.69 -28.90
C ILE A 823 -4.13 44.50 -29.30
N GLU A 824 -3.93 45.76 -29.71
CA GLU A 824 -5.01 46.60 -30.26
C GLU A 824 -5.64 45.95 -31.50
N GLY A 825 -4.81 45.35 -32.36
CA GLY A 825 -5.25 44.59 -33.53
C GLY A 825 -6.07 43.35 -33.18
N PHE A 826 -5.73 42.61 -32.12
CA PHE A 826 -6.57 41.51 -31.61
C PHE A 826 -7.93 42.04 -31.13
N GLY A 827 -7.94 43.19 -30.44
CA GLY A 827 -9.16 43.89 -30.03
C GLY A 827 -10.01 44.38 -31.21
N ALA A 828 -9.38 44.77 -32.33
CA ALA A 828 -10.08 45.15 -33.55
C ALA A 828 -10.64 43.94 -34.32
N VAL A 829 -9.93 42.80 -34.32
CA VAL A 829 -10.36 41.56 -35.01
C VAL A 829 -11.68 41.02 -34.46
N ILE A 830 -11.91 41.14 -33.15
CA ILE A 830 -13.16 40.67 -32.53
C ILE A 830 -14.36 41.61 -32.79
N CYS A 831 -14.12 42.79 -33.36
CA CYS A 831 -15.16 43.76 -33.73
C CYS A 831 -15.50 43.72 -35.23
N ARG A 832 -14.99 42.74 -35.98
CA ARG A 832 -15.25 42.59 -37.41
C ARG A 832 -16.61 41.96 -37.67
N ASP A 833 -17.22 42.31 -38.80
CA ASP A 833 -18.51 41.75 -39.23
C ASP A 833 -18.38 40.40 -39.96
N ASP A 834 -17.16 39.98 -40.34
CA ASP A 834 -16.88 38.78 -41.14
C ASP A 834 -16.23 37.63 -40.33
N ILE A 835 -16.54 37.54 -39.04
CA ILE A 835 -16.05 36.47 -38.15
C ILE A 835 -16.66 35.14 -38.61
N PRO A 836 -15.85 34.06 -38.73
CA PRO A 836 -16.33 32.79 -39.25
C PRO A 836 -17.34 32.17 -38.29
N THR A 837 -18.39 31.58 -38.85
CA THR A 837 -19.38 30.86 -38.05
C THR A 837 -18.81 29.53 -37.53
N GLN A 838 -19.36 29.02 -36.42
CA GLN A 838 -18.96 27.73 -35.85
C GLN A 838 -18.97 26.57 -36.88
N ASN A 839 -19.96 26.55 -37.79
CA ASN A 839 -20.08 25.55 -38.85
C ASN A 839 -18.99 25.68 -39.93
N GLU A 840 -18.62 26.90 -40.30
CA GLU A 840 -17.54 27.15 -41.27
C GLU A 840 -16.18 26.72 -40.70
N VAL A 841 -15.93 27.03 -39.43
CA VAL A 841 -14.69 26.62 -38.73
C VAL A 841 -14.59 25.09 -38.68
N ALA A 842 -15.64 24.41 -38.22
CA ALA A 842 -15.66 22.94 -38.13
C ALA A 842 -15.50 22.27 -39.52
N LEU A 843 -16.18 22.77 -40.55
CA LEU A 843 -16.12 22.20 -41.90
C LEU A 843 -14.74 22.39 -42.55
N LEU A 844 -14.11 23.54 -42.34
CA LEU A 844 -12.76 23.81 -42.85
C LEU A 844 -11.69 23.04 -42.06
N TYR A 845 -11.87 22.84 -40.75
CA TYR A 845 -11.02 21.98 -39.93
C TYR A 845 -10.95 20.57 -40.49
N VAL A 846 -12.11 19.94 -40.72
CA VAL A 846 -12.18 18.56 -41.24
C VAL A 846 -11.62 18.45 -42.67
N LYS A 847 -11.77 19.49 -43.49
CA LYS A 847 -11.16 19.57 -44.83
C LYS A 847 -9.65 19.87 -44.81
N LYS A 848 -9.03 20.02 -43.63
CA LYS A 848 -7.62 20.43 -43.44
C LYS A 848 -7.29 21.78 -44.10
N ARG A 849 -8.27 22.70 -44.17
CA ARG A 849 -8.15 24.05 -44.78
C ARG A 849 -8.20 25.14 -43.72
N ILE A 850 -7.22 25.09 -42.82
CA ILE A 850 -7.14 25.90 -41.60
C ILE A 850 -6.67 27.33 -41.93
N ARG A 851 -7.27 28.34 -41.29
CA ARG A 851 -6.80 29.73 -41.37
C ARG A 851 -6.11 30.15 -40.06
N ARG A 852 -4.81 30.45 -40.12
CA ARG A 852 -3.99 30.79 -38.95
C ARG A 852 -4.49 32.02 -38.18
N TRP A 853 -5.09 32.99 -38.88
CA TRP A 853 -5.60 34.22 -38.26
C TRP A 853 -6.77 34.03 -37.31
N TRP A 854 -7.45 32.89 -37.35
CA TRP A 854 -8.51 32.57 -36.39
C TRP A 854 -8.02 32.53 -34.94
N CYS A 855 -6.75 32.19 -34.70
CA CYS A 855 -6.16 32.30 -33.37
C CYS A 855 -6.16 33.75 -32.85
N ALA A 856 -6.10 34.76 -33.73
CA ALA A 856 -6.18 36.16 -33.32
C ALA A 856 -7.54 36.53 -32.72
N ILE A 857 -8.62 35.85 -33.13
CA ILE A 857 -9.95 36.01 -32.52
C ILE A 857 -9.90 35.54 -31.07
N VAL A 858 -9.31 34.37 -30.81
CA VAL A 858 -9.18 33.82 -29.45
C VAL A 858 -8.29 34.71 -28.58
N ALA A 859 -7.17 35.19 -29.12
CA ALA A 859 -6.28 36.12 -28.42
C ALA A 859 -7.01 37.43 -28.04
N GLY A 860 -7.82 37.98 -28.95
CA GLY A 860 -8.62 39.18 -28.69
C GLY A 860 -9.71 38.98 -27.63
N VAL A 861 -10.39 37.83 -27.66
CA VAL A 861 -11.36 37.46 -26.61
C VAL A 861 -10.67 37.31 -25.25
N THR A 862 -9.51 36.65 -25.21
CA THR A 862 -8.71 36.49 -23.98
C THR A 862 -8.23 37.82 -23.41
N GLU A 863 -7.64 38.72 -24.22
CA GLU A 863 -7.16 40.03 -23.74
C GLU A 863 -8.30 40.91 -23.21
N LYS A 864 -9.43 40.94 -23.92
CA LYS A 864 -10.60 41.70 -23.48
C LYS A 864 -11.28 41.09 -22.25
N TRP A 865 -11.19 39.77 -22.08
CA TRP A 865 -11.59 39.09 -20.85
C TRP A 865 -10.69 39.46 -19.67
N ILE A 866 -9.37 39.51 -19.86
CA ILE A 866 -8.42 39.91 -18.80
C ILE A 866 -8.71 41.35 -18.34
N GLU A 867 -9.10 42.25 -19.25
CA GLU A 867 -9.44 43.64 -18.94
C GLU A 867 -10.76 43.79 -18.17
N LYS A 868 -11.82 43.10 -18.60
CA LYS A 868 -13.20 43.34 -18.10
C LYS A 868 -13.74 42.27 -17.16
N ASN A 869 -13.23 41.06 -17.25
CA ASN A 869 -13.67 39.88 -16.49
C ASN A 869 -15.19 39.56 -16.61
N GLU A 870 -15.82 39.95 -17.72
CA GLU A 870 -17.25 39.76 -17.99
C GLU A 870 -17.49 39.28 -19.43
N ILE A 871 -18.26 38.20 -19.62
CA ILE A 871 -18.57 37.69 -20.97
C ILE A 871 -19.73 38.43 -21.65
N ALA A 872 -20.50 39.23 -20.89
CA ALA A 872 -21.62 40.02 -21.43
C ALA A 872 -21.17 41.07 -22.45
N CYS A 873 -19.87 41.42 -22.47
CA CYS A 873 -19.31 42.38 -23.41
C CYS A 873 -19.04 41.81 -24.82
N PHE A 874 -19.30 40.52 -25.06
CA PHE A 874 -19.13 39.84 -26.35
C PHE A 874 -20.48 39.43 -26.96
N SER A 875 -20.58 39.47 -28.29
CA SER A 875 -21.74 38.92 -29.01
C SER A 875 -21.74 37.39 -28.97
N ASP A 876 -22.92 36.78 -29.03
CA ASP A 876 -23.05 35.32 -29.03
C ASP A 876 -22.33 34.67 -30.23
N GLU A 877 -22.34 35.33 -31.39
CA GLU A 877 -21.64 34.85 -32.59
C GLU A 877 -20.11 34.81 -32.41
N LEU A 878 -19.55 35.84 -31.77
CA LEU A 878 -18.13 35.91 -31.45
C LEU A 878 -17.74 34.83 -30.43
N LEU A 879 -18.54 34.63 -29.37
CA LEU A 879 -18.31 33.59 -28.37
C LEU A 879 -18.37 32.19 -28.99
N ARG A 880 -19.33 31.93 -29.89
CA ARG A 880 -19.47 30.66 -30.63
C ARG A 880 -18.24 30.37 -31.49
N SER A 881 -17.80 31.36 -32.26
CA SER A 881 -16.61 31.25 -33.11
C SER A 881 -15.35 31.04 -32.30
N GLY A 882 -15.12 31.88 -31.28
CA GLY A 882 -13.97 31.81 -30.39
C GLY A 882 -13.88 30.48 -29.66
N LEU A 883 -15.00 29.97 -29.11
CA LEU A 883 -15.06 28.67 -28.44
C LEU A 883 -14.76 27.52 -29.41
N THR A 884 -15.32 27.56 -30.63
CA THR A 884 -15.07 26.55 -31.68
C THR A 884 -13.60 26.47 -32.06
N ILE A 885 -12.96 27.62 -32.31
CA ILE A 885 -11.55 27.70 -32.68
C ILE A 885 -10.68 27.20 -31.51
N SER A 886 -11.01 27.61 -30.29
CA SER A 886 -10.36 27.15 -29.07
C SER A 886 -10.37 25.61 -28.96
N LEU A 887 -11.56 25.00 -29.13
CA LEU A 887 -11.74 23.56 -28.94
C LEU A 887 -11.01 22.72 -29.99
N LEU A 888 -10.91 23.20 -31.24
CA LEU A 888 -10.32 22.46 -32.35
C LEU A 888 -8.80 22.72 -32.51
N TYR A 889 -8.32 23.92 -32.18
CA TYR A 889 -6.95 24.35 -32.48
C TYR A 889 -6.06 24.55 -31.26
N LEU A 890 -6.65 24.86 -30.09
CA LEU A 890 -5.92 25.15 -28.85
C LEU A 890 -6.30 24.09 -27.80
N CYS A 891 -6.17 22.82 -28.17
CA CYS A 891 -6.62 21.69 -27.33
C CYS A 891 -5.90 21.60 -25.98
N ASP A 892 -4.63 22.02 -25.91
CA ASP A 892 -3.74 21.93 -24.72
C ASP A 892 -3.70 23.23 -23.89
N PHE A 893 -4.66 24.13 -24.12
CA PHE A 893 -4.79 25.38 -23.38
C PHE A 893 -5.42 25.09 -22.00
N ASP A 894 -4.64 25.25 -20.92
CA ASP A 894 -5.05 24.93 -19.55
C ASP A 894 -6.24 25.80 -19.13
N GLU A 895 -7.34 25.15 -18.74
CA GLU A 895 -8.58 25.83 -18.33
C GLU A 895 -8.47 26.49 -16.96
N ASN A 896 -7.44 26.14 -16.17
CA ASN A 896 -7.17 26.74 -14.86
C ASN A 896 -6.29 28.01 -14.94
N ASP A 897 -5.80 28.37 -16.12
CA ASP A 897 -5.13 29.64 -16.34
C ASP A 897 -6.16 30.78 -16.29
N GLN A 898 -5.88 31.83 -15.52
CA GLN A 898 -6.74 32.99 -15.33
C GLN A 898 -7.07 33.68 -16.66
N ALA A 899 -6.16 33.59 -17.65
CA ALA A 899 -6.36 34.06 -19.02
C ALA A 899 -7.46 33.30 -19.80
N ASN A 900 -7.87 32.12 -19.34
CA ASN A 900 -8.86 31.26 -20.00
C ASN A 900 -10.21 31.19 -19.29
N GLY A 901 -10.40 32.01 -18.25
CA GLY A 901 -11.62 32.04 -17.44
C GLY A 901 -12.91 32.28 -18.24
N TRP A 902 -12.84 32.95 -19.39
CA TRP A 902 -13.99 33.18 -20.25
C TRP A 902 -14.66 31.90 -20.75
N ARG A 903 -13.90 30.81 -20.98
CA ARG A 903 -14.48 29.51 -21.40
C ARG A 903 -15.33 28.90 -20.30
N GLN A 904 -14.79 28.86 -19.08
CA GLN A 904 -15.52 28.39 -17.91
C GLN A 904 -16.76 29.25 -17.66
N LYS A 905 -16.63 30.56 -17.84
CA LYS A 905 -17.75 31.50 -17.69
C LYS A 905 -18.84 31.27 -18.74
N ILE A 906 -18.51 30.94 -20.00
CA ILE A 906 -19.51 30.52 -21.00
C ILE A 906 -20.24 29.25 -20.55
N TYR A 907 -19.52 28.24 -20.05
CA TYR A 907 -20.15 26.99 -19.60
C TYR A 907 -21.14 27.21 -18.46
N ILE A 908 -20.87 28.20 -17.59
CA ILE A 908 -21.72 28.54 -16.43
C ILE A 908 -22.88 29.47 -16.81
N GLU A 909 -22.62 30.56 -17.55
CA GLU A 909 -23.60 31.64 -17.78
C GLU A 909 -24.36 31.50 -19.12
N LYS A 910 -23.80 30.80 -20.10
CA LYS A 910 -24.40 30.58 -21.43
C LYS A 910 -24.32 29.10 -21.88
N PRO A 911 -24.86 28.15 -21.10
CA PRO A 911 -24.76 26.72 -21.40
C PRO A 911 -25.37 26.34 -22.76
N ASP A 912 -26.49 26.95 -23.16
CA ASP A 912 -27.13 26.68 -24.47
C ASP A 912 -26.22 27.05 -25.66
N LEU A 913 -25.43 28.11 -25.51
CA LEU A 913 -24.45 28.54 -26.51
C LEU A 913 -23.32 27.52 -26.60
N ALA A 914 -22.78 27.08 -25.45
CA ALA A 914 -21.75 26.05 -25.42
C ALA A 914 -22.25 24.75 -26.06
N GLN A 915 -23.40 24.24 -25.61
CA GLN A 915 -23.99 23.00 -26.12
C GLN A 915 -24.14 23.04 -27.65
N SER A 916 -24.66 24.13 -28.19
CA SER A 916 -24.85 24.26 -29.64
C SER A 916 -23.54 24.35 -30.43
N VAL A 917 -22.45 24.87 -29.85
CA VAL A 917 -21.10 24.78 -30.44
C VAL A 917 -20.62 23.32 -30.49
N PHE A 918 -20.76 22.58 -29.40
CA PHE A 918 -20.42 21.15 -29.35
C PHE A 918 -21.24 20.34 -30.36
N GLU A 919 -22.55 20.60 -30.45
CA GLU A 919 -23.45 19.93 -31.40
C GLU A 919 -22.96 20.08 -32.85
N ASP A 920 -22.65 21.30 -33.28
CA ASP A 920 -22.26 21.58 -34.66
C ASP A 920 -20.91 20.96 -35.01
N ILE A 921 -19.91 21.08 -34.12
CA ILE A 921 -18.59 20.47 -34.34
C ILE A 921 -18.71 18.95 -34.50
N VAL A 922 -19.36 18.29 -33.53
CA VAL A 922 -19.48 16.83 -33.50
C VAL A 922 -20.25 16.31 -34.71
N ARG A 923 -21.36 16.95 -35.08
CA ARG A 923 -22.15 16.57 -36.27
C ARG A 923 -21.31 16.64 -37.55
N VAL A 924 -20.51 17.69 -37.70
CA VAL A 924 -19.61 17.85 -38.86
C VAL A 924 -18.52 16.77 -38.85
N GLU A 925 -17.84 16.55 -37.72
CA GLU A 925 -16.78 15.54 -37.61
C GLU A 925 -17.30 14.11 -37.89
N LEU A 926 -18.48 13.76 -37.36
CA LEU A 926 -19.11 12.45 -37.58
C LEU A 926 -19.57 12.27 -39.03
N LYS A 927 -20.17 13.30 -39.65
CA LYS A 927 -20.58 13.25 -41.07
C LYS A 927 -19.42 13.00 -42.01
N TYR A 928 -18.24 13.55 -41.70
CA TYR A 928 -17.00 13.35 -42.45
C TYR A 928 -16.17 12.14 -41.97
N LYS A 929 -16.67 11.34 -41.02
CA LYS A 929 -16.04 10.12 -40.51
C LYS A 929 -14.63 10.34 -39.95
N ILE A 930 -14.42 11.45 -39.23
CA ILE A 930 -13.19 11.66 -38.46
C ILE A 930 -13.00 10.51 -37.48
N LYS A 931 -11.82 9.90 -37.47
CA LYS A 931 -11.56 8.67 -36.69
C LYS A 931 -11.60 8.90 -35.18
N ASN A 932 -10.98 9.99 -34.72
CA ASN A 932 -10.82 10.35 -33.32
C ASN A 932 -11.14 11.85 -33.16
N SER A 933 -12.27 12.15 -32.53
CA SER A 933 -12.67 13.53 -32.20
C SER A 933 -12.08 13.92 -30.85
N SER A 934 -11.23 14.95 -30.83
CA SER A 934 -10.71 15.53 -29.58
C SER A 934 -11.81 16.16 -28.73
N VAL A 935 -12.86 16.67 -29.39
CA VAL A 935 -14.02 17.29 -28.74
C VAL A 935 -14.87 16.23 -28.02
N LEU A 936 -15.16 15.10 -28.67
CA LEU A 936 -15.87 13.98 -28.02
C LEU A 936 -15.03 13.36 -26.90
N TYR A 937 -13.71 13.23 -27.07
CA TYR A 937 -12.83 12.76 -26.01
C TYR A 937 -12.95 13.65 -24.76
N LYS A 938 -12.88 14.98 -24.91
CA LYS A 938 -13.05 15.93 -23.80
C LYS A 938 -14.43 15.83 -23.15
N LEU A 939 -15.48 15.77 -23.96
CA LEU A 939 -16.86 15.67 -23.49
C LEU A 939 -17.14 14.35 -22.73
N SER A 940 -16.44 13.27 -23.09
CA SER A 940 -16.55 11.99 -22.38
C SER A 940 -15.94 11.97 -20.98
N ARG A 941 -15.08 12.95 -20.64
CA ARG A 941 -14.32 12.99 -19.37
C ARG A 941 -14.68 14.15 -18.42
N LYS A 942 -15.52 15.10 -18.82
CA LYS A 942 -15.86 16.27 -17.99
C LYS A 942 -17.18 16.09 -17.26
N GLU A 943 -17.11 16.02 -15.92
CA GLU A 943 -18.26 15.78 -15.05
C GLU A 943 -19.25 16.96 -14.93
N ASN A 944 -18.82 18.20 -15.22
CA ASN A 944 -19.58 19.41 -14.83
C ASN A 944 -20.59 19.95 -15.87
N GLU A 945 -20.79 19.27 -17.00
CA GLU A 945 -21.75 19.70 -18.04
C GLU A 945 -23.02 18.85 -17.98
N LEU A 946 -24.06 19.34 -17.28
CA LEU A 946 -25.34 18.62 -17.04
C LEU A 946 -26.06 18.17 -18.32
N TRP A 947 -25.78 18.77 -19.47
CA TRP A 947 -26.44 18.50 -20.76
C TRP A 947 -25.74 17.41 -21.59
N ARG A 948 -24.56 16.90 -21.17
CA ARG A 948 -23.73 15.99 -21.97
C ARG A 948 -24.42 14.67 -22.28
N GLY A 949 -25.20 14.13 -21.34
CA GLY A 949 -25.89 12.85 -21.47
C GLY A 949 -26.95 12.91 -22.57
N ASP A 950 -27.86 13.89 -22.45
CA ASP A 950 -28.94 14.13 -23.42
C ASP A 950 -28.39 14.42 -24.82
N PHE A 951 -27.34 15.24 -24.89
CA PHE A 951 -26.62 15.52 -26.14
C PHE A 951 -26.07 14.23 -26.76
N ALA A 952 -25.35 13.41 -25.98
CA ALA A 952 -24.78 12.17 -26.47
C ALA A 952 -25.86 11.21 -26.96
N LEU A 953 -26.99 11.10 -26.25
CA LEU A 953 -28.13 10.27 -26.62
C LEU A 953 -28.76 10.71 -27.95
N LYS A 954 -28.94 12.02 -28.15
CA LYS A 954 -29.40 12.62 -29.41
C LYS A 954 -28.46 12.28 -30.57
N ILE A 955 -27.14 12.45 -30.38
CA ILE A 955 -26.14 12.15 -31.43
C ILE A 955 -26.06 10.64 -31.70
N LEU A 956 -26.17 9.78 -30.69
CA LEU A 956 -26.18 8.33 -30.84
C LEU A 956 -27.38 7.84 -31.66
N ALA A 957 -28.55 8.46 -31.48
CA ALA A 957 -29.75 8.16 -32.27
C ALA A 957 -29.56 8.47 -33.76
N GLU A 958 -28.85 9.55 -34.08
CA GLU A 958 -28.60 9.99 -35.45
C GLU A 958 -27.42 9.29 -36.13
N PHE A 959 -26.36 9.00 -35.37
CA PHE A 959 -25.11 8.40 -35.85
C PHE A 959 -24.79 7.06 -35.17
N PRO A 960 -25.69 6.05 -35.20
CA PRO A 960 -25.47 4.76 -34.52
C PRO A 960 -24.30 3.94 -35.10
N CYS A 961 -23.76 4.37 -36.24
CA CYS A 961 -22.66 3.76 -36.98
C CYS A 961 -21.39 4.63 -36.95
N ALA A 962 -21.23 5.52 -35.97
CA ALA A 962 -19.99 6.27 -35.73
C ALA A 962 -18.77 5.33 -35.59
N THR A 963 -17.56 5.86 -35.80
CA THR A 963 -16.33 5.06 -35.62
C THR A 963 -16.27 4.47 -34.20
N PRO A 964 -15.68 3.29 -33.98
CA PRO A 964 -15.66 2.67 -32.66
C PRO A 964 -15.16 3.58 -31.53
N VAL A 965 -14.12 4.38 -31.80
CA VAL A 965 -13.57 5.36 -30.84
C VAL A 965 -14.60 6.43 -30.46
N ASN A 966 -15.21 7.08 -31.45
CA ASN A 966 -16.22 8.11 -31.20
C ASN A 966 -17.50 7.53 -30.58
N LEU A 967 -17.87 6.30 -30.95
CA LEU A 967 -19.00 5.59 -30.36
C LEU A 967 -18.75 5.33 -28.87
N ARG A 968 -17.54 4.92 -28.48
CA ARG A 968 -17.18 4.78 -27.05
C ARG A 968 -17.32 6.10 -26.31
N TYR A 969 -16.76 7.19 -26.81
CA TYR A 969 -16.88 8.51 -26.16
C TYR A 969 -18.33 8.96 -25.95
N LEU A 970 -19.17 8.80 -26.97
CA LEU A 970 -20.59 9.15 -26.88
C LEU A 970 -21.32 8.27 -25.88
N VAL A 971 -21.07 6.95 -25.90
CA VAL A 971 -21.74 6.06 -24.96
C VAL A 971 -21.26 6.29 -23.52
N PHE A 972 -19.97 6.57 -23.30
CA PHE A 972 -19.47 6.95 -21.98
C PHE A 972 -20.15 8.23 -21.47
N ALA A 973 -20.31 9.23 -22.33
CA ALA A 973 -21.04 10.44 -21.97
C ALA A 973 -22.50 10.13 -21.55
N ALA A 974 -23.19 9.25 -22.27
CA ALA A 974 -24.58 8.89 -21.98
C ALA A 974 -24.75 7.93 -20.79
N ILE A 975 -23.86 6.95 -20.60
CA ILE A 975 -23.99 5.95 -19.53
C ILE A 975 -23.65 6.53 -18.16
N SER A 976 -22.80 7.56 -18.11
CA SER A 976 -22.48 8.25 -16.85
C SER A 976 -23.59 9.19 -16.37
N ASP A 977 -24.70 9.32 -17.09
CA ASP A 977 -25.91 10.04 -16.66
C ASP A 977 -27.08 9.05 -16.53
N SER A 978 -27.56 8.86 -15.30
CA SER A 978 -28.66 7.94 -15.01
C SER A 978 -29.97 8.29 -15.71
N ASN A 979 -30.21 9.57 -16.03
CA ASN A 979 -31.42 9.99 -16.72
C ASN A 979 -31.45 9.47 -18.17
N CYS A 980 -30.27 9.25 -18.76
CA CYS A 980 -30.13 8.77 -20.13
C CYS A 980 -30.25 7.25 -20.28
N HIS A 981 -30.21 6.49 -19.17
CA HIS A 981 -30.17 5.02 -19.20
C HIS A 981 -31.35 4.40 -19.96
N ALA A 982 -32.57 4.92 -19.75
CA ALA A 982 -33.76 4.40 -20.42
C ALA A 982 -33.72 4.59 -21.95
N GLY A 983 -33.36 5.80 -22.41
CA GLY A 983 -33.27 6.09 -23.84
C GLY A 983 -32.07 5.39 -24.51
N LEU A 984 -30.95 5.25 -23.79
CA LEU A 984 -29.78 4.51 -24.27
C LEU A 984 -30.11 3.01 -24.42
N LEU A 985 -30.86 2.44 -23.48
CA LEU A 985 -31.35 1.06 -23.57
C LEU A 985 -32.25 0.85 -24.79
N GLU A 986 -33.17 1.77 -25.07
CA GLU A 986 -34.01 1.73 -26.26
C GLU A 986 -33.18 1.75 -27.56
N LEU A 987 -32.16 2.62 -27.63
CA LEU A 987 -31.22 2.70 -28.75
C LEU A 987 -30.43 1.40 -28.92
N CYS A 988 -29.95 0.79 -27.83
CA CYS A 988 -29.29 -0.52 -27.87
C CYS A 988 -30.22 -1.57 -28.47
N GLN A 989 -31.46 -1.69 -27.96
CA GLN A 989 -32.43 -2.68 -28.44
C GLN A 989 -32.76 -2.48 -29.93
N ARG A 990 -33.01 -1.24 -30.35
CA ARG A 990 -33.30 -0.88 -31.74
C ARG A 990 -32.12 -1.19 -32.67
N THR A 991 -30.90 -0.84 -32.26
CA THR A 991 -29.70 -1.03 -33.07
C THR A 991 -29.34 -2.51 -33.23
N ILE A 992 -29.47 -3.29 -32.17
CA ILE A 992 -29.19 -4.74 -32.22
C ILE A 992 -30.23 -5.51 -33.05
N ARG A 993 -31.51 -5.11 -33.01
CA ARG A 993 -32.59 -5.67 -33.84
C ARG A 993 -32.41 -5.36 -35.33
N THR A 994 -31.85 -4.20 -35.67
CA THR A 994 -31.68 -3.77 -37.07
C THR A 994 -30.46 -4.45 -37.72
N ARG A 995 -30.67 -5.57 -38.43
CA ARG A 995 -29.60 -6.31 -39.11
C ARG A 995 -28.98 -5.48 -40.26
N GLY A 996 -27.65 -5.46 -40.36
CA GLY A 996 -26.91 -4.98 -41.53
C GLY A 996 -26.38 -3.52 -41.50
N LYS A 997 -26.75 -2.70 -40.50
CA LYS A 997 -26.28 -1.29 -40.43
C LYS A 997 -24.93 -1.10 -39.71
N THR A 998 -24.66 -1.86 -38.65
CA THR A 998 -23.44 -1.71 -37.83
C THR A 998 -22.41 -2.81 -38.11
N LYS A 999 -21.12 -2.44 -38.18
CA LYS A 999 -19.99 -3.39 -38.29
C LYS A 999 -19.82 -4.21 -37.00
N LYS A 1000 -19.02 -5.28 -37.08
CA LYS A 1000 -18.78 -6.23 -35.97
C LYS A 1000 -18.34 -5.56 -34.67
N GLU A 1001 -17.40 -4.62 -34.72
CA GLU A 1001 -16.91 -3.86 -33.56
C GLU A 1001 -17.97 -2.94 -32.94
N GLN A 1002 -18.69 -2.17 -33.77
CA GLN A 1002 -19.76 -1.28 -33.31
C GLN A 1002 -20.87 -2.08 -32.62
N ARG A 1003 -21.22 -3.24 -33.18
CA ARG A 1003 -22.22 -4.14 -32.60
C ARG A 1003 -21.77 -4.70 -31.26
N SER A 1004 -20.47 -4.98 -31.07
CA SER A 1004 -19.92 -5.37 -29.77
C SER A 1004 -20.09 -4.28 -28.71
N ILE A 1005 -19.83 -3.00 -29.05
CA ILE A 1005 -20.03 -1.86 -28.15
C ILE A 1005 -21.51 -1.75 -27.73
N TRP A 1006 -22.44 -1.82 -28.70
CA TRP A 1006 -23.87 -1.77 -28.40
C TRP A 1006 -24.37 -2.93 -27.53
N LEU A 1007 -23.83 -4.15 -27.72
CA LEU A 1007 -24.16 -5.30 -26.88
C LEU A 1007 -23.60 -5.17 -25.47
N ALA A 1008 -22.36 -4.69 -25.35
CA ALA A 1008 -21.72 -4.48 -24.05
C ALA A 1008 -22.53 -3.50 -23.19
N ILE A 1009 -22.97 -2.39 -23.78
CA ILE A 1009 -23.72 -1.35 -23.09
C ILE A 1009 -25.14 -1.81 -22.78
N GLY A 1010 -25.79 -2.51 -23.72
CA GLY A 1010 -27.07 -3.16 -23.47
C GLY A 1010 -27.00 -4.12 -22.27
N PHE A 1011 -25.93 -4.91 -22.15
CA PHE A 1011 -25.71 -5.81 -21.01
C PHE A 1011 -25.51 -5.07 -19.69
N LEU A 1012 -24.85 -3.91 -19.69
CA LEU A 1012 -24.69 -3.09 -18.48
C LEU A 1012 -26.03 -2.52 -17.99
N LEU A 1013 -26.91 -2.12 -18.90
CA LEU A 1013 -28.21 -1.51 -18.60
C LEU A 1013 -29.34 -2.53 -18.32
N ASP A 1014 -29.36 -3.65 -19.06
CA ASP A 1014 -30.38 -4.71 -18.96
C ASP A 1014 -29.73 -6.09 -19.18
N CYS A 1015 -29.20 -6.64 -18.10
CA CYS A 1015 -28.50 -7.92 -18.12
C CYS A 1015 -29.41 -9.05 -18.61
N ASP A 1016 -30.67 -9.10 -18.18
CA ASP A 1016 -31.58 -10.21 -18.45
C ASP A 1016 -31.92 -10.32 -19.94
N TYR A 1017 -32.12 -9.18 -20.63
CA TYR A 1017 -32.39 -9.19 -22.07
C TYR A 1017 -31.12 -9.43 -22.90
N PHE A 1018 -29.99 -8.81 -22.55
CA PHE A 1018 -28.80 -8.80 -23.40
C PHE A 1018 -27.84 -9.97 -23.16
N GLN A 1019 -27.83 -10.60 -21.97
CA GLN A 1019 -26.92 -11.73 -21.69
C GLN A 1019 -27.09 -12.88 -22.69
N PRO A 1020 -28.30 -13.42 -22.98
CA PRO A 1020 -28.46 -14.51 -23.94
C PRO A 1020 -28.02 -14.12 -25.36
N ILE A 1021 -28.22 -12.86 -25.74
CA ILE A 1021 -27.82 -12.32 -27.04
C ILE A 1021 -26.30 -12.24 -27.11
N LEU A 1022 -25.65 -11.77 -26.04
CA LEU A 1022 -24.20 -11.66 -25.93
C LEU A 1022 -23.55 -13.05 -25.93
N GLU A 1023 -24.11 -14.03 -25.23
CA GLU A 1023 -23.64 -15.43 -25.24
C GLU A 1023 -23.69 -16.03 -26.65
N LYS A 1024 -24.78 -15.80 -27.38
CA LYS A 1024 -24.90 -16.26 -28.78
C LYS A 1024 -23.96 -15.53 -29.74
N TYR A 1025 -23.70 -14.25 -29.50
CA TYR A 1025 -22.82 -13.42 -30.33
C TYR A 1025 -21.33 -13.69 -30.07
N SER A 1026 -20.98 -14.00 -28.81
CA SER A 1026 -19.64 -14.34 -28.33
C SER A 1026 -19.26 -15.79 -28.63
N GLY A 1027 -19.30 -16.20 -29.92
CA GLY A 1027 -18.75 -17.49 -30.38
C GLY A 1027 -17.24 -17.63 -30.06
N LYS A 1028 -16.47 -18.46 -30.80
CA LYS A 1028 -15.01 -18.64 -30.56
C LYS A 1028 -14.13 -17.37 -30.62
N ASN A 1029 -14.70 -16.18 -30.78
CA ASN A 1029 -13.99 -14.91 -30.90
C ASN A 1029 -14.36 -13.97 -29.73
N ASN A 1030 -13.41 -13.77 -28.81
CA ASN A 1030 -13.58 -13.04 -27.55
C ASN A 1030 -13.63 -11.50 -27.71
N GLN A 1031 -13.66 -10.96 -28.93
CA GLN A 1031 -13.63 -9.51 -29.17
C GLN A 1031 -14.74 -8.74 -28.42
N CYS A 1032 -15.95 -9.29 -28.31
CA CYS A 1032 -17.04 -8.63 -27.58
C CYS A 1032 -16.82 -8.61 -26.06
N LEU A 1033 -16.16 -9.63 -25.50
CA LEU A 1033 -15.80 -9.65 -24.07
C LEU A 1033 -14.74 -8.60 -23.78
N TRP A 1034 -13.72 -8.47 -24.64
CA TRP A 1034 -12.71 -7.42 -24.52
C TRP A 1034 -13.29 -6.01 -24.62
N GLU A 1035 -14.24 -5.78 -25.53
CA GLU A 1035 -14.98 -4.50 -25.57
C GLU A 1035 -15.73 -4.23 -24.27
N LEU A 1036 -16.38 -5.24 -23.70
CA LEU A 1036 -17.08 -5.13 -22.41
C LEU A 1036 -16.10 -4.83 -21.26
N LYS A 1037 -14.93 -5.50 -21.20
CA LYS A 1037 -13.86 -5.17 -20.23
C LYS A 1037 -13.43 -3.71 -20.37
N ASN A 1038 -13.07 -3.29 -21.59
CA ASN A 1038 -12.61 -1.92 -21.84
C ASN A 1038 -13.67 -0.91 -21.45
N ILE A 1039 -14.95 -1.16 -21.77
CA ILE A 1039 -16.05 -0.28 -21.38
C ILE A 1039 -16.22 -0.22 -19.86
N ILE A 1040 -16.12 -1.33 -19.14
CA ILE A 1040 -16.24 -1.33 -17.67
C ILE A 1040 -15.07 -0.59 -17.01
N GLU A 1041 -13.87 -0.69 -17.58
CA GLU A 1041 -12.67 0.01 -17.10
C GLU A 1041 -12.66 1.50 -17.49
N ASP A 1042 -13.10 1.85 -18.69
CA ASP A 1042 -13.12 3.22 -19.23
C ASP A 1042 -14.38 4.02 -18.82
N ALA A 1043 -15.51 3.36 -18.54
CA ALA A 1043 -16.75 4.00 -18.06
C ALA A 1043 -16.69 4.30 -16.55
N SER A 1044 -15.51 4.22 -15.95
CA SER A 1044 -15.30 4.69 -14.60
C SER A 1044 -15.62 6.19 -14.55
N ILE A 1045 -16.50 6.57 -13.62
CA ILE A 1045 -17.11 7.92 -13.57
C ILE A 1045 -16.02 9.01 -13.36
N ASP A 1046 -14.87 8.59 -12.83
CA ASP A 1046 -13.58 9.29 -12.77
C ASP A 1046 -12.48 8.22 -12.91
N ASP A 1047 -11.19 8.56 -13.05
CA ASP A 1047 -10.05 7.59 -13.04
C ASP A 1047 -10.00 6.73 -11.75
N SER A 1048 -10.96 6.95 -10.84
CA SER A 1048 -11.07 6.40 -9.50
C SER A 1048 -12.34 5.62 -9.15
N ARG A 1049 -13.42 5.68 -9.95
CA ARG A 1049 -14.73 5.07 -9.60
C ARG A 1049 -15.16 3.99 -10.58
N PRO A 1050 -15.08 2.69 -10.23
CA PRO A 1050 -15.51 1.62 -11.13
C PRO A 1050 -17.01 1.69 -11.43
N TYR A 1051 -17.42 1.29 -12.63
CA TYR A 1051 -18.83 1.19 -13.00
C TYR A 1051 -19.56 0.19 -12.08
N PRO A 1052 -20.72 0.54 -11.51
CA PRO A 1052 -21.45 -0.35 -10.60
C PRO A 1052 -22.05 -1.53 -11.35
N LEU A 1053 -21.79 -2.75 -10.87
CA LEU A 1053 -22.29 -3.99 -11.46
C LEU A 1053 -23.18 -4.74 -10.48
N THR A 1054 -24.19 -5.42 -11.00
CA THR A 1054 -25.03 -6.35 -10.24
C THR A 1054 -24.29 -7.67 -9.98
N ILE A 1055 -24.73 -8.43 -8.98
CA ILE A 1055 -24.17 -9.76 -8.65
C ILE A 1055 -24.17 -10.69 -9.87
N ARG A 1056 -25.27 -10.70 -10.65
CA ARG A 1056 -25.36 -11.48 -11.90
C ARG A 1056 -24.34 -11.06 -12.95
N GLN A 1057 -24.09 -9.76 -13.09
CA GLN A 1057 -23.09 -9.26 -14.04
C GLN A 1057 -21.67 -9.65 -13.60
N TYR A 1058 -21.35 -9.58 -12.31
CA TYR A 1058 -20.08 -10.10 -11.77
C TYR A 1058 -19.92 -11.59 -12.05
N GLU A 1059 -20.93 -12.41 -11.72
CA GLU A 1059 -20.92 -13.86 -11.95
C GLU A 1059 -20.68 -14.19 -13.43
N PHE A 1060 -21.41 -13.52 -14.33
CA PHE A 1060 -21.27 -13.69 -15.77
C PHE A 1060 -19.85 -13.36 -16.26
N LEU A 1061 -19.30 -12.23 -15.81
CA LEU A 1061 -17.97 -11.76 -16.18
C LEU A 1061 -16.87 -12.72 -15.73
N ILE A 1062 -16.90 -13.12 -14.46
CA ILE A 1062 -15.92 -14.04 -13.87
C ILE A 1062 -15.97 -15.36 -14.62
N ARG A 1063 -17.18 -15.91 -14.84
CA ARG A 1063 -17.37 -17.16 -15.59
C ARG A 1063 -16.81 -17.07 -17.00
N ARG A 1064 -17.23 -16.08 -17.79
CA ARG A 1064 -16.87 -16.01 -19.22
C ARG A 1064 -15.42 -15.66 -19.47
N PHE A 1065 -14.81 -14.79 -18.66
CA PHE A 1065 -13.38 -14.52 -18.80
C PHE A 1065 -12.54 -15.68 -18.24
N GLY A 1066 -12.90 -16.21 -17.06
CA GLY A 1066 -12.14 -17.29 -16.43
C GLY A 1066 -12.17 -18.61 -17.21
N GLU A 1067 -13.28 -18.93 -17.89
CA GLU A 1067 -13.38 -20.10 -18.78
C GLU A 1067 -12.46 -19.99 -20.01
N ASN A 1068 -12.15 -18.77 -20.45
CA ASN A 1068 -11.39 -18.51 -21.67
C ASN A 1068 -9.90 -18.18 -21.39
N TYR A 1069 -9.58 -17.72 -20.18
CA TYR A 1069 -8.25 -17.24 -19.81
C TYR A 1069 -7.87 -17.76 -18.43
N ALA A 1070 -6.87 -18.64 -18.39
CA ALA A 1070 -6.36 -19.19 -17.15
C ALA A 1070 -5.72 -18.11 -16.25
N ASN A 1071 -5.73 -18.35 -14.94
CA ASN A 1071 -5.09 -17.50 -13.96
C ASN A 1071 -3.56 -17.56 -14.11
N VAL A 1072 -2.93 -16.43 -14.45
CA VAL A 1072 -1.47 -16.31 -14.62
C VAL A 1072 -0.86 -15.31 -13.64
N SER A 1073 0.42 -15.48 -13.33
CA SER A 1073 1.14 -14.62 -12.38
C SER A 1073 1.10 -13.13 -12.80
N PRO A 1074 0.92 -12.20 -11.85
CA PRO A 1074 1.02 -10.77 -12.11
C PRO A 1074 2.47 -10.28 -12.38
N LEU A 1075 3.48 -11.16 -12.28
CA LEU A 1075 4.88 -10.82 -12.57
C LEU A 1075 5.24 -11.15 -14.03
N GLY A 1076 6.00 -10.26 -14.69
CA GLY A 1076 6.45 -10.44 -16.09
C GLY A 1076 5.84 -9.44 -17.09
N GLU A 1077 6.18 -9.60 -18.37
CA GLU A 1077 5.69 -8.74 -19.47
C GLU A 1077 4.16 -8.75 -19.58
N LEU A 1078 3.60 -7.63 -20.05
CA LEU A 1078 2.16 -7.44 -20.15
C LEU A 1078 1.58 -8.27 -21.32
N SER A 1079 0.82 -9.33 -21.02
CA SER A 1079 0.11 -10.14 -22.01
C SER A 1079 -1.42 -9.98 -21.93
N ALA A 1080 -2.13 -10.42 -22.96
CA ALA A 1080 -3.60 -10.44 -22.93
C ALA A 1080 -4.13 -11.41 -21.86
N GLU A 1081 -3.50 -12.58 -21.67
CA GLU A 1081 -3.89 -13.50 -20.59
C GLU A 1081 -3.70 -12.84 -19.21
N LYS A 1082 -2.62 -12.08 -19.03
CA LYS A 1082 -2.33 -11.37 -17.78
C LYS A 1082 -3.40 -10.33 -17.46
N GLN A 1083 -3.76 -9.49 -18.43
CA GLN A 1083 -4.83 -8.50 -18.27
C GLN A 1083 -6.20 -9.15 -17.99
N ALA A 1084 -6.49 -10.28 -18.63
CA ALA A 1084 -7.73 -11.02 -18.37
C ALA A 1084 -7.74 -11.62 -16.95
N ALA A 1085 -6.62 -12.22 -16.52
CA ALA A 1085 -6.50 -12.76 -15.17
C ALA A 1085 -6.61 -11.68 -14.09
N GLU A 1086 -5.96 -10.52 -14.29
CA GLU A 1086 -6.10 -9.36 -13.41
C GLU A 1086 -7.54 -8.86 -13.33
N PHE A 1087 -8.23 -8.78 -14.48
CA PHE A 1087 -9.64 -8.41 -14.53
C PHE A 1087 -10.52 -9.40 -13.75
N VAL A 1088 -10.37 -10.71 -13.98
CA VAL A 1088 -11.13 -11.76 -13.28
C VAL A 1088 -10.90 -11.68 -11.77
N ARG A 1089 -9.64 -11.58 -11.33
CA ARG A 1089 -9.30 -11.45 -9.91
C ARG A 1089 -9.96 -10.22 -9.30
N GLY A 1090 -9.86 -9.06 -9.96
CA GLY A 1090 -10.50 -7.83 -9.51
C GLY A 1090 -12.04 -7.94 -9.42
N LYS A 1091 -12.69 -8.71 -10.29
CA LYS A 1091 -14.14 -8.96 -10.21
C LYS A 1091 -14.51 -9.96 -9.11
N ILE A 1092 -13.69 -10.98 -8.85
CA ILE A 1092 -13.86 -11.87 -7.69
C ILE A 1092 -13.75 -11.07 -6.39
N ASP A 1093 -12.72 -10.22 -6.27
CA ASP A 1093 -12.52 -9.38 -5.09
C ASP A 1093 -13.71 -8.40 -4.91
N ALA A 1094 -14.16 -7.76 -5.99
CA ALA A 1094 -15.34 -6.89 -5.97
C ALA A 1094 -16.61 -7.64 -5.51
N LEU A 1095 -16.86 -8.84 -6.04
CA LEU A 1095 -18.02 -9.65 -5.65
C LEU A 1095 -17.96 -10.05 -4.17
N SER A 1096 -16.77 -10.36 -3.63
CA SER A 1096 -16.61 -10.68 -2.20
C SER A 1096 -16.86 -9.50 -1.26
N SER A 1097 -16.76 -8.26 -1.76
CA SER A 1097 -17.03 -7.04 -0.97
C SER A 1097 -18.52 -6.75 -0.78
N ILE A 1098 -19.40 -7.50 -1.44
CA ILE A 1098 -20.85 -7.35 -1.34
C ILE A 1098 -21.36 -8.20 -0.16
N ALA A 1099 -21.78 -7.53 0.92
CA ALA A 1099 -22.32 -8.14 2.14
C ALA A 1099 -23.77 -8.65 1.97
N MET A 1100 -24.04 -9.43 0.92
CA MET A 1100 -25.34 -10.05 0.62
C MET A 1100 -25.21 -11.55 0.43
N ARG A 1101 -26.23 -12.32 0.83
CA ARG A 1101 -26.20 -13.79 0.74
C ARG A 1101 -26.13 -14.25 -0.72
N GLU A 1102 -26.76 -13.52 -1.63
CA GLU A 1102 -26.75 -13.77 -3.06
C GLU A 1102 -25.32 -13.71 -3.65
N ALA A 1103 -24.44 -12.87 -3.09
CA ALA A 1103 -23.04 -12.81 -3.51
C ALA A 1103 -22.25 -14.04 -3.06
N TRP A 1104 -22.54 -14.55 -1.86
CA TRP A 1104 -21.98 -15.82 -1.36
C TRP A 1104 -22.41 -16.99 -2.26
N GLU A 1105 -23.70 -17.06 -2.61
CA GLU A 1105 -24.26 -18.10 -3.48
C GLU A 1105 -23.64 -18.03 -4.89
N ALA A 1106 -23.46 -16.83 -5.45
CA ALA A 1106 -22.79 -16.63 -6.72
C ALA A 1106 -21.32 -17.09 -6.71
N LEU A 1107 -20.56 -16.80 -5.64
CA LEU A 1107 -19.17 -17.26 -5.51
C LEU A 1107 -19.08 -18.79 -5.41
N ASN A 1108 -20.00 -19.45 -4.68
CA ASN A 1108 -20.04 -20.92 -4.61
C ASN A 1108 -20.43 -21.55 -5.96
N SER A 1109 -21.42 -20.97 -6.66
CA SER A 1109 -21.78 -21.35 -8.04
C SER A 1109 -20.57 -21.30 -9.00
N LEU A 1110 -19.72 -20.28 -8.85
CA LEU A 1110 -18.48 -20.16 -9.63
C LEU A 1110 -17.43 -21.20 -9.22
N LEU A 1111 -17.32 -21.55 -7.93
CA LEU A 1111 -16.38 -22.57 -7.45
C LEU A 1111 -16.73 -23.95 -7.99
N ASP A 1112 -18.01 -24.29 -8.09
CA ASP A 1112 -18.51 -25.55 -8.64
C ASP A 1112 -18.22 -25.74 -10.14
N ASN A 1113 -17.82 -24.66 -10.85
CA ASN A 1113 -17.45 -24.74 -12.27
C ASN A 1113 -16.00 -25.22 -12.43
N GLU A 1114 -15.81 -26.47 -12.87
CA GLU A 1114 -14.49 -27.08 -13.12
C GLU A 1114 -13.62 -26.31 -14.13
N ARG A 1115 -14.23 -25.58 -15.08
CA ARG A 1115 -13.50 -24.77 -16.05
C ARG A 1115 -12.81 -23.56 -15.43
N LEU A 1116 -13.17 -23.20 -14.20
CA LEU A 1116 -12.54 -22.15 -13.40
C LEU A 1116 -11.47 -22.69 -12.44
N SER A 1117 -11.02 -23.93 -12.61
CA SER A 1117 -10.01 -24.58 -11.74
C SER A 1117 -8.77 -23.72 -11.47
N SER A 1118 -8.27 -22.94 -12.44
CA SER A 1118 -7.13 -22.04 -12.22
C SER A 1118 -7.43 -20.88 -11.24
N TYR A 1119 -8.70 -20.56 -11.00
CA TYR A 1119 -9.18 -19.54 -10.07
C TYR A 1119 -9.83 -20.13 -8.81
N HIS A 1120 -9.78 -21.45 -8.59
CA HIS A 1120 -10.41 -22.06 -7.41
C HIS A 1120 -9.85 -21.50 -6.09
N ASP A 1121 -8.54 -21.32 -5.97
CA ASP A 1121 -7.94 -20.68 -4.79
C ASP A 1121 -8.42 -19.22 -4.63
N ASN A 1122 -8.60 -18.50 -5.75
CA ASN A 1122 -9.19 -17.16 -5.77
C ASN A 1122 -10.62 -17.15 -5.22
N LEU A 1123 -11.44 -18.08 -5.66
CA LEU A 1123 -12.83 -18.20 -5.26
C LEU A 1123 -12.95 -18.66 -3.81
N LYS A 1124 -12.18 -19.66 -3.38
CA LYS A 1124 -12.13 -20.14 -1.98
C LYS A 1124 -11.82 -19.01 -1.00
N HIS A 1125 -10.75 -18.26 -1.26
CA HIS A 1125 -10.39 -17.10 -0.43
C HIS A 1125 -11.46 -16.01 -0.44
N ALA A 1126 -12.04 -15.72 -1.61
CA ALA A 1126 -13.12 -14.75 -1.73
C ALA A 1126 -14.39 -15.17 -0.97
N ILE A 1127 -14.74 -16.47 -0.98
CA ILE A 1127 -15.85 -17.04 -0.21
C ILE A 1127 -15.58 -16.90 1.30
N ALA A 1128 -14.35 -17.19 1.75
CA ALA A 1128 -13.97 -17.04 3.15
C ALA A 1128 -14.07 -15.58 3.62
N ASN A 1129 -13.55 -14.63 2.85
CA ASN A 1129 -13.65 -13.19 3.15
C ASN A 1129 -15.11 -12.71 3.14
N GLN A 1130 -15.89 -13.14 2.15
CA GLN A 1130 -17.30 -12.76 2.04
C GLN A 1130 -18.12 -13.34 3.20
N ALA A 1131 -17.85 -14.58 3.61
CA ALA A 1131 -18.49 -15.19 4.78
C ALA A 1131 -18.13 -14.46 6.08
N ALA A 1132 -16.87 -14.00 6.22
CA ALA A 1132 -16.47 -13.15 7.34
C ALA A 1132 -17.21 -11.81 7.34
N LEU A 1133 -17.31 -11.16 6.17
CA LEU A 1133 -18.04 -9.90 6.00
C LEU A 1133 -19.53 -10.04 6.32
N LEU A 1134 -20.18 -11.12 5.89
CA LEU A 1134 -21.58 -11.42 6.22
C LEU A 1134 -21.78 -11.60 7.74
N ARG A 1135 -20.87 -12.33 8.39
CA ARG A 1135 -20.90 -12.50 9.86
C ARG A 1135 -20.79 -11.15 10.58
N GLU A 1136 -19.90 -10.27 10.14
CA GLU A 1136 -19.73 -8.93 10.71
C GLU A 1136 -20.97 -8.04 10.51
N ALA A 1137 -21.63 -8.14 9.35
CA ALA A 1137 -22.87 -7.41 9.07
C ALA A 1137 -24.07 -7.93 9.87
N GLU A 1138 -24.15 -9.25 10.10
CA GLU A 1138 -25.24 -9.87 10.87
C GLU A 1138 -25.09 -9.72 12.39
N PHE A 1139 -23.86 -9.57 12.90
CA PHE A 1139 -23.61 -9.51 14.34
C PHE A 1139 -24.13 -8.22 14.97
N LYS A 1140 -25.00 -8.35 15.97
CA LYS A 1140 -25.56 -7.22 16.72
C LYS A 1140 -24.92 -7.14 18.08
N GLN A 1141 -24.10 -6.10 18.29
CA GLN A 1141 -23.50 -5.82 19.59
C GLN A 1141 -24.59 -5.67 20.67
N PRO A 1142 -24.53 -6.41 21.79
CA PRO A 1142 -25.47 -6.22 22.89
C PRO A 1142 -25.19 -4.89 23.60
N SER A 1143 -26.23 -4.18 24.03
CA SER A 1143 -26.09 -2.99 24.87
C SER A 1143 -25.53 -3.35 26.27
N TRP A 1144 -25.02 -2.36 26.99
CA TRP A 1144 -24.56 -2.55 28.39
C TRP A 1144 -25.58 -3.31 29.24
N ASN A 1145 -26.85 -2.89 29.22
CA ASN A 1145 -27.90 -3.54 30.00
C ASN A 1145 -28.14 -4.98 29.57
N GLN A 1146 -28.19 -5.27 28.26
CA GLN A 1146 -28.36 -6.66 27.77
C GLN A 1146 -27.18 -7.55 28.19
N THR A 1147 -25.95 -7.02 28.10
CA THR A 1147 -24.73 -7.71 28.53
C THR A 1147 -24.79 -8.04 30.02
N ILE A 1148 -25.10 -7.06 30.87
CA ILE A 1148 -25.18 -7.26 32.32
C ILE A 1148 -26.29 -8.26 32.70
N GLU A 1149 -27.48 -8.10 32.13
CA GLU A 1149 -28.62 -9.00 32.37
C GLU A 1149 -28.32 -10.45 31.98
N THR A 1150 -27.68 -10.64 30.83
CA THR A 1150 -27.34 -11.98 30.33
C THR A 1150 -26.27 -12.62 31.21
N LEU A 1151 -25.18 -11.90 31.50
CA LEU A 1151 -24.05 -12.40 32.27
C LEU A 1151 -24.39 -12.69 33.75
N ARG A 1152 -25.43 -12.06 34.31
CA ARG A 1152 -25.94 -12.38 35.66
C ARG A 1152 -26.92 -13.56 35.68
N GLY A 1153 -27.14 -14.23 34.55
CA GLY A 1153 -28.10 -15.32 34.42
C GLY A 1153 -29.55 -14.87 34.26
N GLY A 1154 -29.79 -13.58 34.05
CA GLY A 1154 -31.11 -12.98 33.86
C GLY A 1154 -31.61 -13.07 32.42
N LYS A 1155 -32.40 -12.06 32.03
CA LYS A 1155 -33.12 -12.01 30.76
C LYS A 1155 -32.17 -12.21 29.55
N PRO A 1156 -32.57 -12.99 28.53
CA PRO A 1156 -31.75 -13.13 27.33
C PRO A 1156 -31.50 -11.83 26.57
N ALA A 1157 -30.30 -11.69 26.02
CA ALA A 1157 -29.92 -10.51 25.22
C ALA A 1157 -30.73 -10.39 23.93
N ASN A 1158 -31.01 -11.52 23.29
CA ASN A 1158 -31.72 -11.64 22.01
C ASN A 1158 -32.37 -13.03 21.85
N ILE A 1159 -33.03 -13.28 20.70
CA ILE A 1159 -33.72 -14.55 20.41
C ILE A 1159 -32.74 -15.73 20.38
N ALA A 1160 -31.54 -15.54 19.84
CA ALA A 1160 -30.53 -16.60 19.78
C ALA A 1160 -30.08 -17.01 21.19
N ASP A 1161 -29.85 -16.04 22.09
CA ASP A 1161 -29.53 -16.32 23.50
C ASP A 1161 -30.67 -17.06 24.21
N LEU A 1162 -31.94 -16.71 23.97
CA LEU A 1162 -33.08 -17.46 24.51
C LEU A 1162 -33.08 -18.91 24.02
N TYR A 1163 -32.82 -19.13 22.73
CA TYR A 1163 -32.74 -20.46 22.15
C TYR A 1163 -31.58 -21.28 22.76
N ALA A 1164 -30.40 -20.68 22.92
CA ALA A 1164 -29.27 -21.35 23.57
C ALA A 1164 -29.56 -21.70 25.03
N LEU A 1165 -30.15 -20.78 25.78
CA LEU A 1165 -30.55 -21.03 27.17
C LEU A 1165 -31.54 -22.21 27.23
N ALA A 1166 -32.55 -22.24 26.36
CA ALA A 1166 -33.51 -23.33 26.31
C ALA A 1166 -32.84 -24.68 25.99
N LEU A 1167 -31.94 -24.73 25.00
CA LEU A 1167 -31.21 -25.95 24.66
C LEU A 1167 -30.30 -26.43 25.80
N ASP A 1168 -29.63 -25.52 26.51
CA ASP A 1168 -28.77 -25.89 27.62
C ASP A 1168 -29.58 -26.42 28.81
N GLN A 1169 -30.75 -25.85 29.09
CA GLN A 1169 -31.67 -26.40 30.09
C GLN A 1169 -32.18 -27.79 29.68
N LEU A 1170 -32.56 -27.99 28.42
CA LEU A 1170 -32.99 -29.31 27.94
C LEU A 1170 -31.88 -30.36 28.04
N GLU A 1171 -30.62 -30.00 27.75
CA GLU A 1171 -29.50 -30.93 27.88
C GLU A 1171 -29.18 -31.24 29.36
N LEU A 1172 -29.34 -30.26 30.26
CA LEU A 1172 -29.24 -30.49 31.70
C LEU A 1172 -30.32 -31.48 32.18
N ILE A 1173 -31.58 -31.25 31.82
CA ILE A 1173 -32.71 -32.14 32.15
C ILE A 1173 -32.45 -33.54 31.59
N LYS A 1174 -32.00 -33.64 30.34
CA LYS A 1174 -31.64 -34.91 29.71
C LYS A 1174 -30.57 -35.66 30.49
N ARG A 1175 -29.47 -34.99 30.88
CA ARG A 1175 -28.40 -35.60 31.70
C ARG A 1175 -28.94 -36.05 33.05
N GLU A 1176 -29.77 -35.23 33.69
CA GLU A 1176 -30.38 -35.58 34.98
C GLU A 1176 -31.28 -36.82 34.85
N ILE A 1177 -32.09 -36.92 33.80
CA ILE A 1177 -32.92 -38.10 33.53
C ILE A 1177 -32.05 -39.33 33.25
N GLN A 1178 -31.01 -39.21 32.42
CA GLN A 1178 -30.13 -40.32 32.01
C GLN A 1178 -29.30 -40.89 33.17
N HIS A 1179 -28.83 -40.03 34.08
CA HIS A 1179 -27.94 -40.42 35.17
C HIS A 1179 -28.64 -40.45 36.53
N SER A 1180 -29.97 -40.39 36.57
CA SER A 1180 -30.70 -40.50 37.83
C SER A 1180 -30.67 -41.92 38.38
N ASN A 1181 -30.44 -42.05 39.69
CA ASN A 1181 -30.64 -43.31 40.44
C ASN A 1181 -32.12 -43.70 40.60
N THR A 1182 -33.05 -42.83 40.14
CA THR A 1182 -34.50 -43.08 40.13
C THR A 1182 -34.97 -43.13 38.68
N ASP A 1183 -36.03 -43.89 38.40
CA ASP A 1183 -36.60 -44.02 37.05
C ASP A 1183 -37.36 -42.74 36.60
N LYS A 1184 -36.70 -41.56 36.62
CA LYS A 1184 -37.33 -40.26 36.33
C LYS A 1184 -37.96 -40.19 34.94
N TYR A 1185 -37.41 -40.93 33.97
CA TYR A 1185 -37.98 -41.01 32.62
C TYR A 1185 -39.42 -41.55 32.63
N LYS A 1186 -39.80 -42.41 33.59
CA LYS A 1186 -41.16 -42.98 33.70
C LYS A 1186 -42.23 -41.91 33.90
N ASN A 1187 -41.89 -40.72 34.39
CA ASN A 1187 -42.83 -39.60 34.51
C ASN A 1187 -43.40 -39.12 33.16
N PHE A 1188 -42.72 -39.44 32.06
CA PHE A 1188 -43.14 -39.09 30.70
C PHE A 1188 -43.90 -40.23 29.99
N TRP A 1189 -44.18 -41.33 30.70
CA TRP A 1189 -44.77 -42.55 30.14
C TRP A 1189 -45.90 -43.10 31.04
N ASN A 1190 -46.90 -43.72 30.43
CA ASN A 1190 -47.87 -44.54 31.13
C ASN A 1190 -47.22 -45.86 31.55
N CYS A 1191 -47.29 -46.19 32.84
CA CYS A 1191 -46.73 -47.43 33.40
C CYS A 1191 -47.86 -48.41 33.77
N GLY A 1192 -47.78 -49.66 33.31
CA GLY A 1192 -48.71 -50.73 33.69
C GLY A 1192 -48.50 -51.22 35.13
N THR A 1193 -49.33 -52.16 35.60
CA THR A 1193 -49.27 -52.71 36.98
C THR A 1193 -47.95 -53.38 37.35
N SER A 1194 -47.12 -53.74 36.36
CA SER A 1194 -45.77 -54.27 36.53
C SER A 1194 -44.66 -53.21 36.57
N GLY A 1195 -45.00 -51.92 36.44
CA GLY A 1195 -44.05 -50.81 36.41
C GLY A 1195 -43.28 -50.65 35.08
N ARG A 1196 -43.68 -51.39 34.03
CA ARG A 1196 -43.15 -51.25 32.67
C ARG A 1196 -43.83 -50.10 31.93
N VAL A 1197 -43.04 -49.32 31.19
CA VAL A 1197 -43.53 -48.26 30.30
C VAL A 1197 -44.23 -48.85 29.08
N GLU A 1198 -45.44 -48.38 28.79
CA GLU A 1198 -46.27 -48.89 27.69
C GLU A 1198 -46.41 -47.87 26.55
N LYS A 1199 -46.90 -46.67 26.86
CA LYS A 1199 -47.14 -45.60 25.89
C LYS A 1199 -46.71 -44.25 26.46
N PRO A 1200 -46.28 -43.28 25.62
CA PRO A 1200 -46.00 -41.92 26.09
C PRO A 1200 -47.21 -41.33 26.82
N GLN A 1201 -46.96 -40.43 27.79
CA GLN A 1201 -48.03 -39.59 28.34
C GLN A 1201 -48.52 -38.58 27.30
N VAL A 1202 -49.69 -37.99 27.55
CA VAL A 1202 -50.20 -36.89 26.71
C VAL A 1202 -49.25 -35.69 26.76
N GLU A 1203 -49.13 -34.98 25.63
CA GLU A 1203 -48.15 -33.90 25.44
C GLU A 1203 -48.23 -32.84 26.55
N GLU A 1204 -49.43 -32.40 26.91
CA GLU A 1204 -49.66 -31.41 27.97
C GLU A 1204 -49.04 -31.86 29.31
N PHE A 1205 -49.20 -33.13 29.68
CA PHE A 1205 -48.62 -33.67 30.91
C PHE A 1205 -47.10 -33.76 30.82
N CYS A 1206 -46.56 -34.21 29.68
CA CYS A 1206 -45.12 -34.24 29.44
C CYS A 1206 -44.50 -32.83 29.50
N ARG A 1207 -45.16 -31.84 28.88
CA ARG A 1207 -44.75 -30.45 28.90
C ARG A 1207 -44.75 -29.88 30.31
N ASP A 1208 -45.83 -30.07 31.06
CA ASP A 1208 -45.93 -29.57 32.43
C ASP A 1208 -44.90 -30.25 33.34
N ARG A 1209 -44.62 -31.54 33.14
CA ARG A 1209 -43.53 -32.23 33.84
C ARG A 1209 -42.15 -31.69 33.47
N LEU A 1210 -41.94 -31.35 32.20
CA LEU A 1210 -40.71 -30.73 31.73
C LEU A 1210 -40.51 -29.32 32.29
N ILE A 1211 -41.59 -28.54 32.47
CA ILE A 1211 -41.57 -27.19 33.08
C ILE A 1211 -41.29 -27.24 34.59
N ASN A 1212 -41.66 -28.34 35.25
CA ASN A 1212 -41.42 -28.51 36.69
C ASN A 1212 -39.97 -28.89 37.04
N TYR A 1213 -39.16 -29.29 36.05
CA TYR A 1213 -37.71 -29.38 36.19
C TYR A 1213 -37.10 -27.99 36.18
#